data_AF-A0ABD3SZ13-F1
#
_entry.id   AF-A0ABD3SZ13-F1
#
_cell.length_a   1.000
_cell.length_b   1.000
_cell.length_c   1.000
_cell.angle_alpha   90.00
_cell.angle_beta   90.00
_cell.angle_gamma   90.00
#
_symmetry.space_group_name_H-M   'P 1'
#
loop_
_entity.id
_entity.type
_entity.pdbx_description
1 polymer ?
#
loop_
_entity_poly.entity_id
_entity_poly.type
_entity_poly.pdbx_seq_one_letter_code
_entity_poly.pdbx_strand_id
1 'polypeptide(L)'
;MLSLLKPLFSTFPRRSAAATVAVRSMSSSTLHTTQRMFQLKFDPLTGKSEWVVIEEEEEEDDGKPNTQKALLANTSYLDMLNDTHRNKAFRAAIEKTVTKPCHVLDIGAGTGLLSMMAARAMGLADSKAKSGSDGIVTACESYLPMVKLMRKVLRANGMDGKIRVINKRSDELEVGIDILSRADVLVSEILDSELLGEGLIPTLQHAHDKLLLVECTYFWDMHDLVNKEAKASDNIHLVPSGMADLLCIQQKQYAMHCDAFKEEIKLLSEPFKVFDFDFWRRPDSSRETELHIKATNDGTVHAIISWWVLQLDSEGTIFYSTSPKWISCPSDVNELKSPSSISGNWCDHWKQSVWLSPSSGLSVSKDEDIPLHAVHTETSISYEFKTSQPKKEVDHRDLCTQILLSPERIALYGDSGWRCLMLNAIKNTLRQNVSPLCLVADDSIFMTVAVASLSKSSRVIPLFPGLGKKGIQYLQTVAAANSYRMDQIEIIKKRDLQLTLHDSKRKINLFVAEPFYSGNESVLPWQNLRKDRTLLQSILSEDVQIMPGKGLLKACAMYLPDLWRSRCSLKEVEGFDHSMVNTTLGACGDLPNSEDDPFLPFFIWQCGETKILSEITTILEFDFSKPMSLCSGKAEVLCVIPAVINLLKGKIGAVRVVLRSPKGIDLEGGLEKSMVTLPTCLQIKFRESGMCHGFVLWIDWVMDVQGNAVLQTGPDRRHWKQGVKLLSKPAEVGGGDFSSTEIEACFDPAIGDLALRHDLS
;
A
#
# COMPACT_ATOMS: atom_id res chain seq x y z
N MET A 1 -42.69 4.04 -37.90
CA MET A 1 -42.73 3.43 -39.24
C MET A 1 -41.33 2.86 -39.53
N LEU A 2 -41.19 1.74 -40.24
CA LEU A 2 -39.91 1.02 -40.32
C LEU A 2 -38.86 1.74 -41.19
N SER A 3 -37.59 1.56 -40.84
CA SER A 3 -36.49 1.49 -41.80
C SER A 3 -35.59 0.30 -41.45
N LEU A 4 -35.48 -0.69 -42.35
CA LEU A 4 -34.49 -1.76 -42.22
C LEU A 4 -33.18 -1.34 -42.89
N LEU A 5 -32.05 -1.73 -42.32
CA LEU A 5 -30.80 -1.91 -43.07
C LEU A 5 -30.32 -3.36 -42.87
N LYS A 6 -29.95 -4.01 -43.98
CA LYS A 6 -29.37 -5.36 -44.00
C LYS A 6 -27.84 -5.26 -43.96
N PRO A 7 -27.14 -6.26 -43.38
CA PRO A 7 -25.68 -6.28 -43.37
C PRO A 7 -25.11 -6.56 -44.77
N LEU A 8 -24.01 -5.89 -45.11
CA LEU A 8 -23.14 -6.26 -46.22
C LEU A 8 -22.08 -7.23 -45.73
N PHE A 9 -22.04 -8.43 -46.31
CA PHE A 9 -20.98 -9.42 -46.05
C PHE A 9 -19.77 -9.12 -46.95
N SER A 10 -18.60 -8.90 -46.35
CA SER A 10 -17.30 -9.01 -47.02
C SER A 10 -16.65 -10.35 -46.68
N THR A 11 -16.45 -11.22 -47.67
CA THR A 11 -15.91 -12.56 -47.48
C THR A 11 -14.38 -12.56 -47.33
N PHE A 12 -13.88 -13.24 -46.29
CA PHE A 12 -12.49 -13.70 -46.22
C PHE A 12 -12.44 -15.24 -46.08
N PRO A 13 -11.41 -15.92 -46.62
CA PRO A 13 -11.47 -17.35 -46.86
C PRO A 13 -11.15 -18.20 -45.62
N ARG A 14 -11.89 -19.31 -45.46
CA ARG A 14 -11.55 -20.37 -44.50
C ARG A 14 -10.20 -20.99 -44.85
N ARG A 15 -9.25 -21.01 -43.91
CA ARG A 15 -8.19 -22.02 -43.86
C ARG A 15 -8.59 -23.09 -42.84
N SER A 16 -8.74 -24.32 -43.30
CA SER A 16 -8.97 -25.49 -42.44
C SER A 16 -7.64 -26.08 -41.98
N ALA A 17 -7.42 -26.14 -40.68
CA ALA A 17 -6.49 -27.08 -40.05
C ALA A 17 -7.33 -28.06 -39.23
N ALA A 18 -7.22 -29.37 -39.53
CA ALA A 18 -8.00 -30.39 -38.85
C ALA A 18 -7.32 -30.77 -37.52
N ALA A 19 -8.01 -30.60 -36.40
CA ALA A 19 -7.63 -31.16 -35.12
C ALA A 19 -8.30 -32.53 -34.93
N THR A 20 -7.52 -33.57 -34.70
CA THR A 20 -8.02 -34.95 -34.57
C THR A 20 -8.82 -35.13 -33.28
N VAL A 21 -10.08 -35.56 -33.39
CA VAL A 21 -10.94 -35.85 -32.23
C VAL A 21 -10.46 -37.13 -31.54
N ALA A 22 -9.74 -36.97 -30.42
CA ALA A 22 -9.41 -38.07 -29.52
C ALA A 22 -10.53 -38.28 -28.50
N VAL A 23 -11.48 -39.18 -28.80
CA VAL A 23 -12.50 -39.60 -27.83
C VAL A 23 -11.82 -40.33 -26.67
N ARG A 24 -11.94 -39.80 -25.45
CA ARG A 24 -11.65 -40.53 -24.21
C ARG A 24 -12.94 -40.71 -23.41
N SER A 25 -13.15 -41.94 -22.95
CA SER A 25 -14.30 -42.35 -22.16
C SER A 25 -14.32 -41.69 -20.77
N MET A 26 -15.52 -41.37 -20.28
CA MET A 26 -15.69 -41.00 -18.87
C MET A 26 -15.39 -42.20 -17.97
N SER A 27 -14.56 -41.98 -16.95
CA SER A 27 -14.41 -42.85 -15.78
C SER A 27 -14.61 -41.99 -14.53
N SER A 28 -15.51 -42.39 -13.64
CA SER A 28 -15.86 -41.60 -12.46
C SER A 28 -14.78 -41.67 -11.38
N SER A 29 -14.15 -40.52 -11.10
CA SER A 29 -13.35 -40.27 -9.90
C SER A 29 -13.78 -38.94 -9.28
N THR A 30 -13.66 -38.84 -7.95
CA THR A 30 -14.08 -37.70 -7.13
C THR A 30 -13.55 -36.36 -7.67
N LEU A 31 -14.44 -35.36 -7.80
CA LEU A 31 -14.01 -33.98 -8.02
C LEU A 31 -13.40 -33.43 -6.74
N HIS A 32 -12.08 -33.40 -6.67
CA HIS A 32 -11.38 -32.39 -5.87
C HIS A 32 -11.53 -31.06 -6.62
N THR A 33 -11.93 -30.01 -5.91
CA THR A 33 -12.13 -28.68 -6.48
C THR A 33 -10.87 -27.85 -6.28
N THR A 34 -9.97 -27.86 -7.27
CA THR A 34 -8.73 -27.06 -7.22
C THR A 34 -9.05 -25.58 -7.09
N GLN A 35 -8.51 -24.93 -6.06
CA GLN A 35 -8.78 -23.51 -5.79
C GLN A 35 -7.95 -22.64 -6.74
N ARG A 36 -8.61 -22.11 -7.77
CA ARG A 36 -8.02 -21.11 -8.66
C ARG A 36 -8.18 -19.71 -8.06
N MET A 37 -7.08 -19.17 -7.54
CA MET A 37 -6.97 -17.77 -7.18
C MET A 37 -6.46 -16.98 -8.39
N PHE A 38 -7.03 -15.82 -8.67
CA PHE A 38 -6.53 -14.90 -9.70
C PHE A 38 -5.91 -13.71 -8.97
N GLN A 39 -4.58 -13.62 -8.97
CA GLN A 39 -3.87 -12.49 -8.38
C GLN A 39 -3.49 -11.50 -9.49
N LEU A 40 -3.81 -10.22 -9.32
CA LEU A 40 -3.22 -9.15 -10.12
C LEU A 40 -1.76 -9.00 -9.69
N LYS A 41 -0.87 -9.71 -10.37
CA LYS A 41 0.55 -9.73 -10.08
C LYS A 41 1.21 -8.61 -10.87
N PHE A 42 1.55 -7.54 -10.14
CA PHE A 42 2.43 -6.50 -10.66
C PHE A 42 3.84 -7.07 -10.88
N ASP A 43 4.34 -7.03 -12.10
CA ASP A 43 5.74 -7.35 -12.41
C ASP A 43 6.60 -6.07 -12.24
N PRO A 44 7.44 -5.98 -11.18
CA PRO A 44 8.28 -4.82 -10.95
C PRO A 44 9.42 -4.66 -11.98
N LEU A 45 9.64 -5.64 -12.87
CA LEU A 45 10.68 -5.58 -13.90
C LEU A 45 10.17 -5.03 -15.24
N THR A 46 8.91 -5.27 -15.59
CA THR A 46 8.28 -4.72 -16.82
C THR A 46 7.24 -3.63 -16.55
N GLY A 47 6.84 -3.43 -15.29
CA GLY A 47 5.85 -2.44 -14.88
C GLY A 47 4.40 -2.79 -15.26
N LYS A 48 4.17 -4.00 -15.78
CA LYS A 48 2.85 -4.51 -16.19
C LYS A 48 2.19 -5.28 -15.06
N SER A 49 0.86 -5.16 -14.98
CA SER A 49 0.05 -5.98 -14.09
C SER A 49 -0.53 -7.16 -14.87
N GLU A 50 -0.10 -8.38 -14.56
CA GLU A 50 -0.62 -9.61 -15.15
C GLU A 50 -1.61 -10.31 -14.21
N TRP A 51 -2.78 -10.71 -14.71
CA TRP A 51 -3.70 -11.56 -13.98
C TRP A 51 -3.19 -13.01 -14.00
N VAL A 52 -2.53 -13.44 -12.93
CA VAL A 52 -1.94 -14.78 -12.83
C VAL A 52 -2.86 -15.71 -12.06
N VAL A 53 -3.11 -16.89 -12.64
CA VAL A 53 -3.79 -17.98 -11.96
C VAL A 53 -2.80 -18.67 -11.03
N ILE A 54 -3.05 -18.57 -9.73
CA ILE A 54 -2.41 -19.38 -8.70
C ILE A 54 -3.38 -20.51 -8.39
N GLU A 55 -2.97 -21.74 -8.69
CA GLU A 55 -3.69 -22.93 -8.23
C GLU A 55 -3.14 -23.29 -6.85
N GLU A 56 -3.94 -23.05 -5.80
CA GLU A 56 -3.63 -23.53 -4.46
C GLU A 56 -4.15 -24.97 -4.32
N GLU A 57 -3.24 -25.90 -3.99
CA GLU A 57 -3.63 -27.19 -3.43
C GLU A 57 -4.09 -26.96 -1.98
N GLU A 58 -5.18 -27.61 -1.57
CA GLU A 58 -5.67 -27.55 -0.19
C GLU A 58 -4.72 -28.38 0.71
N GLU A 59 -3.62 -27.78 1.18
CA GLU A 59 -2.85 -28.32 2.30
C GLU A 59 -3.77 -28.49 3.51
N GLU A 60 -3.78 -29.68 4.13
CA GLU A 60 -4.58 -29.96 5.32
C GLU A 60 -4.16 -29.09 6.52
N ASP A 61 -5.07 -28.96 7.49
CA ASP A 61 -5.01 -28.05 8.64
C ASP A 61 -3.78 -28.22 9.56
N ASP A 62 -2.64 -27.63 9.14
CA ASP A 62 -1.37 -27.62 9.88
C ASP A 62 -1.09 -26.23 10.50
N GLY A 63 -2.06 -25.71 11.25
CA GLY A 63 -1.87 -24.67 12.29
C GLY A 63 -1.46 -23.26 11.85
N LYS A 64 -1.25 -23.00 10.55
CA LYS A 64 -0.94 -21.66 10.01
C LYS A 64 -2.16 -20.73 10.18
N PRO A 65 -2.01 -19.45 10.59
CA PRO A 65 -3.13 -18.52 10.65
C PRO A 65 -3.73 -18.31 9.25
N ASN A 66 -5.07 -18.34 9.17
CA ASN A 66 -5.84 -18.37 7.92
C ASN A 66 -5.47 -17.23 6.96
N THR A 67 -4.63 -17.55 5.97
CA THR A 67 -3.91 -16.56 5.15
C THR A 67 -4.86 -15.75 4.27
N GLN A 68 -5.97 -16.36 3.83
CA GLN A 68 -7.04 -15.71 3.07
C GLN A 68 -7.72 -14.59 3.88
N LYS A 69 -7.84 -14.73 5.22
CA LYS A 69 -8.40 -13.69 6.09
C LYS A 69 -7.47 -12.48 6.21
N ALA A 70 -6.17 -12.71 6.37
CA ALA A 70 -5.17 -11.65 6.44
C ALA A 70 -5.04 -10.86 5.12
N LEU A 71 -5.20 -11.54 3.98
CA LEU A 71 -5.24 -10.90 2.66
C LEU A 71 -6.49 -10.01 2.50
N LEU A 72 -7.68 -10.52 2.87
CA LEU A 72 -8.94 -9.77 2.77
C LEU A 72 -8.97 -8.55 3.70
N ALA A 73 -8.34 -8.61 4.88
CA ALA A 73 -8.25 -7.48 5.82
C ALA A 73 -7.52 -6.24 5.25
N ASN A 74 -6.60 -6.44 4.31
CA ASN A 74 -5.82 -5.36 3.68
C ASN A 74 -6.51 -4.73 2.45
N THR A 75 -7.74 -5.14 2.12
CA THR A 75 -8.48 -4.63 0.95
C THR A 75 -9.14 -3.25 1.19
N SER A 76 -9.69 -2.67 0.13
CA SER A 76 -10.55 -1.47 0.13
C SER A 76 -12.01 -1.73 0.52
N TYR A 77 -12.50 -2.99 0.48
CA TYR A 77 -13.93 -3.31 0.61
C TYR A 77 -14.60 -2.72 1.86
N LEU A 78 -13.90 -2.68 2.98
CA LEU A 78 -14.44 -2.15 4.23
C LEU A 78 -14.61 -0.62 4.21
N ASP A 79 -13.72 0.09 3.53
CA ASP A 79 -13.80 1.54 3.35
C ASP A 79 -14.90 1.91 2.34
N MET A 80 -15.01 1.17 1.25
CA MET A 80 -16.11 1.31 0.27
C MET A 80 -17.51 1.14 0.89
N LEU A 81 -17.62 0.31 1.94
CA LEU A 81 -18.85 0.10 2.70
C LEU A 81 -19.06 1.17 3.80
N ASN A 82 -17.98 1.74 4.35
CA ASN A 82 -18.04 2.86 5.29
C ASN A 82 -18.26 4.22 4.60
N ASP A 83 -17.97 4.38 3.30
CA ASP A 83 -18.33 5.58 2.54
C ASP A 83 -19.85 5.71 2.33
N THR A 84 -20.50 6.30 3.34
CA THR A 84 -21.93 6.61 3.28
C THR A 84 -22.29 7.65 2.22
N HIS A 85 -21.35 8.40 1.64
CA HIS A 85 -21.63 9.29 0.51
C HIS A 85 -21.76 8.49 -0.79
N ARG A 86 -20.78 7.63 -1.11
CA ARG A 86 -20.85 6.65 -2.22
C ARG A 86 -22.13 5.83 -2.15
N ASN A 87 -22.39 5.23 -1.00
CA ASN A 87 -23.55 4.34 -0.81
C ASN A 87 -24.89 5.07 -1.00
N LYS A 88 -25.02 6.33 -0.54
CA LYS A 88 -26.23 7.15 -0.76
C LYS A 88 -26.40 7.59 -2.21
N ALA A 89 -25.31 7.94 -2.89
CA ALA A 89 -25.33 8.37 -4.29
C ALA A 89 -25.75 7.23 -5.23
N PHE A 90 -25.09 6.06 -5.12
CA PHE A 90 -25.47 4.87 -5.88
C PHE A 90 -26.89 4.42 -5.58
N ARG A 91 -27.31 4.40 -4.31
CA ARG A 91 -28.69 4.07 -3.96
C ARG A 91 -29.69 5.02 -4.62
N ALA A 92 -29.48 6.34 -4.54
CA ALA A 92 -30.41 7.31 -5.10
C ALA A 92 -30.54 7.16 -6.63
N ALA A 93 -29.44 6.85 -7.33
CA ALA A 93 -29.46 6.57 -8.76
C ALA A 93 -30.17 5.26 -9.12
N ILE A 94 -29.96 4.20 -8.35
CA ILE A 94 -30.67 2.92 -8.48
C ILE A 94 -32.18 3.11 -8.23
N GLU A 95 -32.56 3.79 -7.15
CA GLU A 95 -33.96 4.08 -6.79
C GLU A 95 -34.65 5.00 -7.81
N LYS A 96 -33.91 5.89 -8.50
CA LYS A 96 -34.40 6.72 -9.61
C LYS A 96 -34.54 5.95 -10.94
N THR A 97 -33.63 5.00 -11.21
CA THR A 97 -33.58 4.25 -12.48
C THR A 97 -34.53 3.04 -12.48
N VAL A 98 -34.59 2.32 -11.36
CA VAL A 98 -35.27 1.02 -11.25
C VAL A 98 -36.71 1.21 -10.75
N THR A 99 -37.52 1.90 -11.56
CA THR A 99 -38.91 2.29 -11.20
C THR A 99 -39.96 1.20 -11.47
N LYS A 100 -39.56 0.04 -12.01
CA LYS A 100 -40.42 -1.07 -12.43
C LYS A 100 -39.64 -2.40 -12.45
N PRO A 101 -40.33 -3.56 -12.42
CA PRO A 101 -39.72 -4.85 -12.72
C PRO A 101 -38.94 -4.84 -14.04
N CYS A 102 -37.67 -5.22 -13.98
CA CYS A 102 -36.73 -5.29 -15.10
C CYS A 102 -35.60 -6.29 -14.79
N HIS A 103 -34.70 -6.54 -15.74
CA HIS A 103 -33.47 -7.29 -15.50
C HIS A 103 -32.32 -6.32 -15.20
N VAL A 104 -31.85 -6.34 -13.96
CA VAL A 104 -30.64 -5.64 -13.50
C VAL A 104 -29.46 -6.61 -13.50
N LEU A 105 -28.33 -6.17 -14.05
CA LEU A 105 -27.03 -6.85 -13.93
C LEU A 105 -26.10 -5.98 -13.10
N ASP A 106 -25.51 -6.54 -12.05
CA ASP A 106 -24.54 -5.93 -11.14
C ASP A 106 -23.16 -6.56 -11.40
N ILE A 107 -22.18 -5.78 -11.85
CA ILE A 107 -20.82 -6.25 -12.22
C ILE A 107 -19.79 -5.70 -11.23
N GLY A 108 -18.98 -6.59 -10.65
CA GLY A 108 -18.11 -6.26 -9.52
C GLY A 108 -18.91 -6.26 -8.21
N ALA A 109 -19.87 -7.18 -8.09
CA ALA A 109 -20.91 -7.09 -7.06
C ALA A 109 -20.39 -7.11 -5.62
N GLY A 110 -19.17 -7.60 -5.35
CA GLY A 110 -18.51 -7.50 -4.05
C GLY A 110 -19.27 -8.22 -2.94
N THR A 111 -19.89 -7.46 -2.02
CA THR A 111 -20.79 -7.99 -0.97
C THR A 111 -22.24 -8.19 -1.43
N GLY A 112 -22.60 -7.71 -2.62
CA GLY A 112 -23.95 -7.67 -3.15
C GLY A 112 -24.75 -6.42 -2.75
N LEU A 113 -24.11 -5.37 -2.21
CA LEU A 113 -24.80 -4.15 -1.74
C LEU A 113 -25.66 -3.50 -2.83
N LEU A 114 -25.11 -3.29 -4.03
CA LEU A 114 -25.81 -2.65 -5.13
C LEU A 114 -26.95 -3.54 -5.68
N SER A 115 -26.71 -4.85 -5.81
CA SER A 115 -27.74 -5.85 -6.05
C SER A 115 -28.90 -5.81 -5.04
N MET A 116 -28.62 -5.62 -3.75
CA MET A 116 -29.66 -5.50 -2.71
C MET A 116 -30.45 -4.19 -2.81
N MET A 117 -29.79 -3.07 -3.14
CA MET A 117 -30.48 -1.80 -3.46
C MET A 117 -31.43 -1.98 -4.66
N ALA A 118 -30.98 -2.62 -5.74
CA ALA A 118 -31.79 -2.88 -6.92
C ALA A 118 -32.96 -3.84 -6.64
N ALA A 119 -32.73 -4.90 -5.85
CA ALA A 119 -33.78 -5.82 -5.42
C ALA A 119 -34.84 -5.13 -4.54
N ARG A 120 -34.43 -4.19 -3.67
CA ARG A 120 -35.34 -3.38 -2.86
C ARG A 120 -36.13 -2.39 -3.71
N ALA A 121 -35.50 -1.70 -4.67
CA ALA A 121 -36.17 -0.77 -5.58
C ALA A 121 -37.30 -1.46 -6.39
N MET A 122 -37.09 -2.71 -6.80
CA MET A 122 -38.12 -3.54 -7.46
C MET A 122 -39.16 -4.17 -6.51
N GLY A 123 -39.11 -3.89 -5.20
CA GLY A 123 -40.01 -4.51 -4.21
C GLY A 123 -39.78 -6.02 -3.98
N LEU A 124 -38.70 -6.59 -4.53
CA LEU A 124 -38.38 -8.01 -4.37
C LEU A 124 -38.04 -8.36 -2.92
N ALA A 125 -37.61 -7.39 -2.10
CA ALA A 125 -37.32 -7.57 -0.68
C ALA A 125 -38.51 -8.21 0.07
N ASP A 126 -39.72 -7.70 -0.14
CA ASP A 126 -40.91 -8.05 0.64
C ASP A 126 -41.73 -9.21 0.05
N SER A 127 -41.51 -9.57 -1.23
CA SER A 127 -42.30 -10.63 -1.87
C SER A 127 -42.03 -12.01 -1.26
N LYS A 128 -43.10 -12.75 -0.97
CA LYS A 128 -43.08 -14.13 -0.44
C LYS A 128 -43.32 -15.21 -1.49
N ALA A 129 -43.62 -14.81 -2.72
CA ALA A 129 -43.80 -15.70 -3.87
C ALA A 129 -43.18 -15.02 -5.10
N LYS A 130 -42.53 -15.81 -5.97
CA LYS A 130 -42.07 -15.33 -7.28
C LYS A 130 -43.25 -15.36 -8.26
N SER A 131 -43.76 -14.20 -8.64
CA SER A 131 -44.65 -14.08 -9.80
C SER A 131 -43.83 -14.19 -11.09
N GLY A 132 -44.47 -14.64 -12.18
CA GLY A 132 -43.88 -14.63 -13.53
C GLY A 132 -43.68 -13.21 -14.11
N SER A 133 -44.01 -12.17 -13.34
CA SER A 133 -43.87 -10.75 -13.66
C SER A 133 -42.74 -10.05 -12.88
N ASP A 134 -42.05 -10.76 -12.00
CA ASP A 134 -41.09 -10.15 -11.08
C ASP A 134 -39.75 -9.83 -11.78
N GLY A 135 -39.10 -8.77 -11.32
CA GLY A 135 -37.78 -8.36 -11.81
C GLY A 135 -36.69 -9.36 -11.44
N ILE A 136 -35.57 -9.29 -12.16
CA ILE A 136 -34.42 -10.18 -11.99
C ILE A 136 -33.20 -9.32 -11.62
N VAL A 137 -32.50 -9.66 -10.55
CA VAL A 137 -31.16 -9.15 -10.27
C VAL A 137 -30.15 -10.27 -10.48
N THR A 138 -29.20 -10.06 -11.38
CA THR A 138 -28.03 -10.94 -11.55
C THR A 138 -26.80 -10.24 -10.97
N ALA A 139 -26.12 -10.89 -10.03
CA ALA A 139 -24.87 -10.40 -9.45
C ALA A 139 -23.70 -11.18 -10.07
N CYS A 140 -22.73 -10.50 -10.68
CA CYS A 140 -21.53 -11.07 -11.26
C CYS A 140 -20.31 -10.66 -10.43
N GLU A 141 -19.62 -11.64 -9.87
CA GLU A 141 -18.40 -11.45 -9.08
C GLU A 141 -17.37 -12.53 -9.47
N SER A 142 -16.15 -12.11 -9.79
CA SER A 142 -15.08 -13.01 -10.23
C SER A 142 -14.36 -13.67 -9.05
N TYR A 143 -14.22 -12.96 -7.94
CA TYR A 143 -13.41 -13.42 -6.81
C TYR A 143 -14.23 -14.32 -5.86
N LEU A 144 -13.96 -15.62 -5.90
CA LEU A 144 -14.71 -16.66 -5.16
C LEU A 144 -14.84 -16.39 -3.64
N PRO A 145 -13.85 -15.86 -2.90
CA PRO A 145 -14.03 -15.47 -1.50
C PRO A 145 -15.09 -14.39 -1.30
N MET A 146 -15.19 -13.40 -2.20
CA MET A 146 -16.26 -12.39 -2.17
C MET A 146 -17.61 -12.99 -2.57
N VAL A 147 -17.67 -13.94 -3.51
CA VAL A 147 -18.90 -14.73 -3.76
C VAL A 147 -19.35 -15.51 -2.51
N LYS A 148 -18.40 -16.14 -1.81
CA LYS A 148 -18.65 -16.86 -0.53
C LYS A 148 -19.13 -15.88 0.56
N LEU A 149 -18.66 -14.61 0.54
CA LEU A 149 -19.08 -13.55 1.47
C LEU A 149 -20.47 -13.00 1.12
N MET A 150 -20.69 -12.51 -0.10
CA MET A 150 -21.96 -12.01 -0.63
C MET A 150 -23.11 -12.99 -0.35
N ARG A 151 -22.93 -14.29 -0.63
CA ARG A 151 -24.00 -15.29 -0.34
C ARG A 151 -24.36 -15.38 1.14
N LYS A 152 -23.47 -15.03 2.07
CA LYS A 152 -23.79 -14.93 3.51
C LYS A 152 -24.52 -13.62 3.83
N VAL A 153 -24.09 -12.49 3.28
CA VAL A 153 -24.79 -11.18 3.39
C VAL A 153 -26.22 -11.28 2.86
N LEU A 154 -26.42 -11.87 1.68
CA LEU A 154 -27.74 -12.09 1.09
C LEU A 154 -28.64 -12.98 1.97
N ARG A 155 -28.09 -13.96 2.71
CA ARG A 155 -28.87 -14.76 3.67
C ARG A 155 -29.28 -13.97 4.90
N ALA A 156 -28.37 -13.18 5.48
CA ALA A 156 -28.70 -12.30 6.61
C ALA A 156 -29.86 -11.34 6.27
N ASN A 157 -29.87 -10.82 5.03
CA ASN A 157 -30.90 -9.90 4.54
C ASN A 157 -32.14 -10.59 3.91
N GLY A 158 -32.27 -11.92 3.99
CA GLY A 158 -33.42 -12.64 3.42
C GLY A 158 -33.55 -12.57 1.89
N MET A 159 -32.47 -12.21 1.19
CA MET A 159 -32.41 -12.05 -0.27
C MET A 159 -31.70 -13.20 -1.00
N ASP A 160 -31.24 -14.23 -0.29
CA ASP A 160 -30.70 -15.45 -0.91
C ASP A 160 -31.77 -16.12 -1.80
N GLY A 161 -31.38 -16.53 -3.00
CA GLY A 161 -32.31 -16.98 -4.04
C GLY A 161 -33.23 -15.90 -4.64
N LYS A 162 -33.23 -14.65 -4.15
CA LYS A 162 -33.87 -13.50 -4.82
C LYS A 162 -32.91 -12.85 -5.81
N ILE A 163 -31.67 -12.64 -5.39
CA ILE A 163 -30.55 -12.21 -6.25
C ILE A 163 -29.82 -13.44 -6.79
N ARG A 164 -29.49 -13.44 -8.08
CA ARG A 164 -28.88 -14.56 -8.80
C ARG A 164 -27.37 -14.37 -8.91
N VAL A 165 -26.61 -14.99 -8.00
CA VAL A 165 -25.15 -14.84 -7.90
C VAL A 165 -24.40 -15.80 -8.81
N ILE A 166 -23.72 -15.25 -9.82
CA ILE A 166 -22.82 -15.94 -10.76
C ILE A 166 -21.37 -15.68 -10.36
N ASN A 167 -20.55 -16.74 -10.31
CA ASN A 167 -19.11 -16.61 -10.09
C ASN A 167 -18.37 -16.72 -11.43
N LYS A 168 -18.15 -15.58 -12.06
CA LYS A 168 -17.49 -15.38 -13.36
C LYS A 168 -16.96 -13.94 -13.43
N ARG A 169 -16.02 -13.68 -14.34
CA ARG A 169 -15.81 -12.32 -14.85
C ARG A 169 -16.98 -11.93 -15.78
N SER A 170 -17.17 -10.63 -15.98
CA SER A 170 -18.18 -10.06 -16.88
C SER A 170 -18.01 -10.46 -18.34
N ASP A 171 -16.77 -10.58 -18.81
CA ASP A 171 -16.39 -11.01 -20.17
C ASP A 171 -16.55 -12.52 -20.40
N GLU A 172 -16.84 -13.30 -19.35
CA GLU A 172 -17.16 -14.72 -19.43
C GLU A 172 -18.67 -15.01 -19.44
N LEU A 173 -19.55 -14.00 -19.37
CA LEU A 173 -21.01 -14.17 -19.33
C LEU A 173 -21.64 -14.39 -20.71
N GLU A 174 -22.27 -15.55 -20.92
CA GLU A 174 -22.98 -15.86 -22.17
C GLU A 174 -24.50 -15.69 -22.06
N VAL A 175 -25.09 -14.91 -22.98
CA VAL A 175 -26.56 -14.74 -23.09
C VAL A 175 -27.18 -16.01 -23.67
N GLY A 176 -28.19 -16.54 -22.97
CA GLY A 176 -28.82 -17.84 -23.26
C GLY A 176 -28.23 -19.00 -22.45
N ILE A 177 -27.10 -18.80 -21.76
CA ILE A 177 -26.45 -19.81 -20.89
C ILE A 177 -26.39 -19.27 -19.46
N ASP A 178 -25.56 -18.25 -19.20
CA ASP A 178 -25.41 -17.63 -17.89
C ASP A 178 -26.53 -16.64 -17.60
N ILE A 179 -26.99 -15.88 -18.60
CA ILE A 179 -28.06 -14.88 -18.43
C ILE A 179 -29.19 -15.10 -19.46
N LEU A 180 -30.44 -15.20 -19.01
CA LEU A 180 -31.58 -15.61 -19.86
C LEU A 180 -31.88 -14.59 -20.98
N SER A 181 -31.63 -13.32 -20.70
CA SER A 181 -31.73 -12.20 -21.63
C SER A 181 -30.62 -11.19 -21.32
N ARG A 182 -30.44 -10.19 -22.19
CA ARG A 182 -29.70 -8.97 -21.83
C ARG A 182 -30.36 -8.30 -20.61
N ALA A 183 -29.59 -7.50 -19.89
CA ALA A 183 -30.10 -6.62 -18.85
C ALA A 183 -30.76 -5.37 -19.46
N ASP A 184 -31.76 -4.84 -18.77
CA ASP A 184 -32.36 -3.52 -19.03
C ASP A 184 -31.55 -2.41 -18.34
N VAL A 185 -30.93 -2.74 -17.19
CA VAL A 185 -30.11 -1.84 -16.38
C VAL A 185 -28.78 -2.53 -16.05
N LEU A 186 -27.68 -1.86 -16.33
CA LEU A 186 -26.35 -2.23 -15.82
C LEU A 186 -26.04 -1.36 -14.60
N VAL A 187 -25.60 -2.01 -13.53
CA VAL A 187 -24.97 -1.38 -12.36
C VAL A 187 -23.56 -1.96 -12.25
N SER A 188 -22.58 -1.13 -11.94
CA SER A 188 -21.21 -1.59 -11.74
C SER A 188 -20.46 -0.55 -10.92
N GLU A 189 -19.58 -1.03 -10.04
CA GLU A 189 -18.61 -0.22 -9.35
C GLU A 189 -17.32 -1.04 -9.29
N ILE A 190 -16.42 -0.70 -10.22
CA ILE A 190 -15.08 -1.25 -10.45
C ILE A 190 -14.16 -0.08 -10.83
N LEU A 191 -14.27 1.01 -10.06
CA LEU A 191 -13.61 2.28 -10.32
C LEU A 191 -12.39 2.38 -9.41
N ASP A 192 -11.27 2.87 -9.92
CA ASP A 192 -10.09 3.15 -9.10
C ASP A 192 -9.78 4.66 -9.08
N SER A 193 -8.65 5.04 -8.48
CA SER A 193 -8.21 6.44 -8.46
C SER A 193 -7.85 6.98 -9.86
N GLU A 194 -7.48 6.12 -10.81
CA GLU A 194 -7.24 6.43 -12.22
C GLU A 194 -8.52 6.32 -13.09
N LEU A 195 -9.68 6.00 -12.47
CA LEU A 195 -10.94 5.59 -13.10
C LEU A 195 -10.86 4.24 -13.86
N LEU A 196 -9.73 3.92 -14.49
CA LEU A 196 -9.60 2.83 -15.47
C LEU A 196 -8.89 1.57 -14.95
N GLY A 197 -8.12 1.68 -13.87
CA GLY A 197 -7.10 0.71 -13.44
C GLY A 197 -7.65 -0.67 -13.07
N GLU A 198 -8.89 -0.75 -12.59
CA GLU A 198 -9.60 -2.00 -12.30
C GLU A 198 -10.19 -2.69 -13.55
N GLY A 199 -9.82 -2.23 -14.75
CA GLY A 199 -10.32 -2.80 -16.01
C GLY A 199 -11.68 -2.24 -16.39
N LEU A 200 -11.87 -0.93 -16.19
CA LEU A 200 -13.10 -0.24 -16.55
C LEU A 200 -13.34 -0.27 -18.06
N ILE A 201 -12.36 0.14 -18.88
CA ILE A 201 -12.54 0.26 -20.34
C ILE A 201 -12.94 -1.09 -20.99
N PRO A 202 -12.39 -2.27 -20.60
CA PRO A 202 -12.85 -3.56 -21.14
C PRO A 202 -14.19 -4.03 -20.59
N THR A 203 -14.38 -4.01 -19.26
CA THR A 203 -15.63 -4.46 -18.62
C THR A 203 -16.81 -3.60 -19.02
N LEU A 204 -16.52 -2.32 -19.15
CA LEU A 204 -17.40 -1.29 -19.65
C LEU A 204 -16.99 -0.92 -21.10
N GLN A 205 -16.57 -1.87 -21.94
CA GLN A 205 -16.62 -1.66 -23.40
C GLN A 205 -18.06 -1.82 -23.93
N HIS A 206 -18.92 -1.06 -23.24
CA HIS A 206 -20.19 -1.46 -22.64
C HIS A 206 -20.75 -0.28 -21.75
N ALA A 207 -19.94 0.70 -21.20
CA ALA A 207 -20.27 2.01 -20.49
C ALA A 207 -19.01 2.92 -20.06
N HIS A 208 -18.99 4.24 -19.65
CA HIS A 208 -17.74 5.07 -19.35
C HIS A 208 -17.81 6.60 -18.81
N ASP A 209 -16.79 7.27 -18.13
CA ASP A 209 -16.74 8.77 -17.69
C ASP A 209 -15.54 9.84 -17.95
N LYS A 210 -14.88 10.62 -17.00
CA LYS A 210 -14.11 11.95 -17.27
C LYS A 210 -12.94 12.42 -16.27
N LEU A 211 -11.93 13.32 -16.59
CA LEU A 211 -10.67 13.72 -15.77
C LEU A 211 -9.90 15.13 -15.98
N LEU A 212 -8.85 15.58 -15.16
CA LEU A 212 -8.00 16.88 -15.25
C LEU A 212 -6.52 17.07 -14.59
N LEU A 213 -5.90 18.28 -14.28
CA LEU A 213 -4.44 18.60 -13.81
C LEU A 213 -4.10 19.75 -12.72
N VAL A 214 -2.79 20.00 -12.28
CA VAL A 214 -2.21 21.09 -11.33
C VAL A 214 -0.64 21.43 -11.33
N GLU A 215 -0.05 22.18 -10.33
CA GLU A 215 1.40 22.24 -9.86
C GLU A 215 1.58 21.99 -8.32
N CYS A 216 2.76 21.54 -7.84
CA CYS A 216 3.07 21.34 -6.39
C CYS A 216 4.58 21.24 -6.07
N THR A 217 5.09 21.84 -4.97
CA THR A 217 6.52 21.74 -4.61
C THR A 217 6.97 20.38 -4.08
N TYR A 218 6.13 19.64 -3.36
CA TYR A 218 6.49 18.29 -2.90
C TYR A 218 6.59 17.27 -4.05
N PHE A 219 5.85 17.50 -5.14
CA PHE A 219 5.92 16.68 -6.35
C PHE A 219 7.23 16.87 -7.12
N TRP A 220 7.79 18.09 -7.13
CA TRP A 220 9.15 18.35 -7.62
C TRP A 220 10.17 17.52 -6.85
N ASP A 221 10.06 17.57 -5.52
CA ASP A 221 10.97 16.88 -4.60
C ASP A 221 11.02 15.37 -4.81
N MET A 222 9.93 14.76 -5.31
CA MET A 222 9.84 13.33 -5.63
C MET A 222 10.36 12.95 -7.03
N HIS A 223 10.63 13.88 -7.95
CA HIS A 223 11.11 13.58 -9.31
C HIS A 223 12.50 14.17 -9.62
N ASP A 224 12.81 15.35 -9.09
CA ASP A 224 14.04 16.09 -9.41
C ASP A 224 15.27 15.66 -8.58
N LEU A 225 15.65 14.39 -8.65
CA LEU A 225 16.92 13.92 -8.06
C LEU A 225 18.14 14.58 -8.71
N VAL A 226 18.06 14.92 -10.01
CA VAL A 226 19.16 15.50 -10.79
C VAL A 226 19.55 16.88 -10.27
N ASN A 227 18.64 17.86 -10.20
CA ASN A 227 19.04 19.20 -9.73
C ASN A 227 19.11 19.27 -8.19
N LYS A 228 18.49 18.36 -7.44
CA LYS A 228 18.77 18.21 -6.00
C LYS A 228 20.20 17.73 -5.75
N GLU A 229 20.66 16.70 -6.46
CA GLU A 229 22.03 16.21 -6.32
C GLU A 229 23.06 17.21 -6.86
N ALA A 230 22.74 17.97 -7.92
CA ALA A 230 23.58 19.09 -8.37
C ALA A 230 23.73 20.23 -7.34
N LYS A 231 22.80 20.32 -6.36
CA LYS A 231 22.88 21.24 -5.20
C LYS A 231 23.54 20.60 -3.98
N ALA A 232 23.73 19.27 -3.96
CA ALA A 232 24.32 18.55 -2.84
C ALA A 232 25.85 18.66 -2.87
N SER A 233 26.43 19.40 -1.92
CA SER A 233 27.89 19.59 -1.81
C SER A 233 28.62 18.39 -1.17
N ASP A 234 28.20 17.15 -1.48
CA ASP A 234 28.67 15.94 -0.83
C ASP A 234 29.58 15.04 -1.69
N ASN A 235 29.64 15.29 -3.01
CA ASN A 235 30.41 14.55 -4.02
C ASN A 235 29.96 13.09 -4.24
N ILE A 236 28.73 12.75 -3.85
CA ILE A 236 28.07 11.52 -4.27
C ILE A 236 27.15 11.83 -5.45
N HIS A 237 27.25 11.01 -6.50
CA HIS A 237 26.56 11.19 -7.77
C HIS A 237 25.79 9.93 -8.14
N LEU A 238 24.60 9.78 -7.56
CA LEU A 238 23.64 8.74 -7.92
C LEU A 238 23.13 8.89 -9.36
N VAL A 239 22.97 10.14 -9.83
CA VAL A 239 22.46 10.43 -11.17
C VAL A 239 23.41 11.39 -11.90
N PRO A 240 24.54 10.87 -12.45
CA PRO A 240 25.55 11.70 -13.10
C PRO A 240 25.02 12.53 -14.26
N SER A 241 25.68 13.66 -14.56
CA SER A 241 25.28 14.57 -15.64
C SER A 241 25.15 13.85 -16.99
N GLY A 242 23.96 13.94 -17.62
CA GLY A 242 23.64 13.22 -18.85
C GLY A 242 23.17 11.77 -18.67
N MET A 243 22.89 11.35 -17.43
CA MET A 243 22.39 10.02 -17.06
C MET A 243 21.12 10.08 -16.18
N ALA A 244 20.27 11.10 -16.41
CA ALA A 244 19.04 11.37 -15.66
C ALA A 244 18.14 10.13 -15.46
N ASP A 245 18.13 9.24 -16.45
CA ASP A 245 17.20 8.12 -16.55
C ASP A 245 17.61 6.87 -15.73
N LEU A 246 18.77 6.87 -15.06
CA LEU A 246 19.28 5.72 -14.31
C LEU A 246 18.49 5.40 -13.04
N LEU A 247 18.09 6.44 -12.30
CA LEU A 247 17.18 6.36 -11.16
C LEU A 247 15.98 7.24 -11.47
N CYS A 248 14.83 6.62 -11.73
CA CYS A 248 13.63 7.34 -12.09
C CYS A 248 12.39 6.71 -11.44
N ILE A 249 11.33 7.52 -11.39
CA ILE A 249 9.98 7.05 -11.07
C ILE A 249 9.45 6.27 -12.29
N GLN A 250 8.67 5.22 -12.07
CA GLN A 250 7.85 4.63 -13.14
C GLN A 250 6.87 5.70 -13.66
N GLN A 251 6.90 6.02 -14.96
CA GLN A 251 5.92 6.93 -15.57
C GLN A 251 4.53 6.26 -15.62
N LYS A 252 3.69 6.62 -14.66
CA LYS A 252 2.29 6.23 -14.45
C LYS A 252 1.60 7.24 -13.53
N GLN A 253 0.30 7.10 -13.32
CA GLN A 253 -0.39 7.83 -12.25
C GLN A 253 -0.14 7.21 -10.86
N TYR A 254 -0.13 8.06 -9.84
CA TYR A 254 0.07 7.72 -8.44
C TYR A 254 -1.11 8.19 -7.58
N ALA A 255 -1.86 7.27 -6.99
CA ALA A 255 -2.97 7.59 -6.11
C ALA A 255 -2.47 8.23 -4.80
N MET A 256 -2.81 9.50 -4.56
CA MET A 256 -2.39 10.28 -3.40
C MET A 256 -3.52 11.16 -2.85
N HIS A 257 -3.57 11.30 -1.52
CA HIS A 257 -4.48 12.23 -0.83
C HIS A 257 -4.04 13.68 -1.03
N CYS A 258 -4.55 14.33 -2.07
CA CYS A 258 -4.09 15.66 -2.46
C CYS A 258 -4.66 16.80 -1.61
N ASP A 259 -5.63 16.52 -0.74
CA ASP A 259 -6.00 17.44 0.36
C ASP A 259 -4.82 17.68 1.33
N ALA A 260 -3.97 16.67 1.56
CA ALA A 260 -2.81 16.77 2.46
C ALA A 260 -1.70 17.69 1.93
N PHE A 261 -1.76 18.08 0.65
CA PHE A 261 -0.81 19.00 0.00
C PHE A 261 -1.38 20.40 -0.23
N LYS A 262 -2.57 20.72 0.29
CA LYS A 262 -3.30 21.98 -0.01
C LYS A 262 -2.45 23.25 0.16
N GLU A 263 -1.54 23.28 1.13
CA GLU A 263 -0.68 24.45 1.44
C GLU A 263 0.63 24.49 0.62
N GLU A 264 0.94 23.41 -0.10
CA GLU A 264 2.14 23.22 -0.94
C GLU A 264 1.83 23.15 -2.44
N ILE A 265 0.54 23.07 -2.78
CA ILE A 265 0.01 23.14 -4.14
C ILE A 265 -0.15 24.59 -4.57
N LYS A 266 0.26 24.87 -5.80
CA LYS A 266 -0.04 26.12 -6.51
C LYS A 266 -0.73 25.75 -7.81
N LEU A 267 -1.81 26.44 -8.15
CA LEU A 267 -2.48 26.22 -9.43
C LEU A 267 -1.77 27.01 -10.53
N LEU A 268 -1.46 26.33 -11.64
CA LEU A 268 -1.01 26.93 -12.89
C LEU A 268 -2.09 26.95 -13.97
N SER A 269 -3.22 26.27 -13.76
CA SER A 269 -4.39 26.36 -14.63
C SER A 269 -5.67 26.25 -13.80
N GLU A 270 -6.78 26.69 -14.37
CA GLU A 270 -8.11 26.26 -13.93
C GLU A 270 -8.32 24.76 -14.20
N PRO A 271 -9.28 24.10 -13.53
CA PRO A 271 -9.74 22.76 -13.89
C PRO A 271 -10.30 22.70 -15.32
N PHE A 272 -9.86 21.73 -16.13
CA PHE A 272 -10.36 21.54 -17.50
C PHE A 272 -10.51 20.06 -17.89
N LYS A 273 -11.51 19.75 -18.70
CA LYS A 273 -11.87 18.37 -19.08
C LYS A 273 -10.85 17.78 -20.07
N VAL A 274 -10.09 16.75 -19.66
CA VAL A 274 -9.13 16.02 -20.51
C VAL A 274 -9.85 15.05 -21.43
N PHE A 275 -10.45 14.02 -20.84
CA PHE A 275 -11.28 13.04 -21.53
C PHE A 275 -12.71 13.16 -21.06
N ASP A 276 -13.64 12.85 -21.96
CA ASP A 276 -14.98 12.46 -21.57
C ASP A 276 -15.49 11.27 -22.38
N PHE A 277 -16.29 10.47 -21.69
CA PHE A 277 -16.89 9.26 -22.19
C PHE A 277 -18.40 9.21 -21.78
N ASP A 278 -19.11 8.13 -22.12
CA ASP A 278 -20.58 8.00 -22.00
C ASP A 278 -21.00 6.58 -21.53
N PHE A 279 -21.54 6.43 -20.31
CA PHE A 279 -22.04 5.14 -19.75
C PHE A 279 -23.27 4.55 -20.46
N TRP A 280 -23.82 5.21 -21.48
CA TRP A 280 -24.91 4.68 -22.30
C TRP A 280 -24.43 4.18 -23.68
N ARG A 281 -23.10 4.13 -23.91
CA ARG A 281 -22.49 3.64 -25.16
C ARG A 281 -21.33 2.68 -24.92
N ARG A 282 -20.97 1.94 -25.97
CA ARG A 282 -19.65 1.27 -26.05
C ARG A 282 -18.57 2.31 -26.38
N PRO A 283 -17.55 2.49 -25.51
CA PRO A 283 -16.40 3.34 -25.77
C PRO A 283 -15.31 2.66 -26.61
N ASP A 284 -14.31 3.45 -26.97
CA ASP A 284 -13.07 3.03 -27.64
C ASP A 284 -12.04 2.48 -26.63
N SER A 285 -11.22 1.51 -27.03
CA SER A 285 -10.12 0.94 -26.20
C SER A 285 -9.06 1.97 -25.81
N SER A 286 -8.95 3.03 -26.59
CA SER A 286 -7.90 4.04 -26.51
C SER A 286 -8.29 5.24 -27.34
N ARG A 287 -7.99 6.44 -26.84
CA ARG A 287 -8.13 7.70 -27.58
C ARG A 287 -6.99 8.63 -27.20
N GLU A 288 -6.65 9.48 -28.15
CA GLU A 288 -5.69 10.55 -28.00
C GLU A 288 -6.41 11.89 -28.11
N THR A 289 -5.95 12.91 -27.39
CA THR A 289 -6.47 14.27 -27.48
C THR A 289 -5.33 15.29 -27.36
N GLU A 290 -5.50 16.44 -28.00
CA GLU A 290 -4.58 17.57 -27.92
C GLU A 290 -5.29 18.76 -27.29
N LEU A 291 -4.78 19.21 -26.15
CA LEU A 291 -5.38 20.21 -25.30
C LEU A 291 -4.45 21.41 -25.21
N HIS A 292 -5.00 22.61 -25.36
CA HIS A 292 -4.26 23.86 -25.19
C HIS A 292 -4.71 24.48 -23.87
N ILE A 293 -3.80 24.53 -22.91
CA ILE A 293 -4.08 24.81 -21.51
C ILE A 293 -3.53 26.19 -21.20
N LYS A 294 -4.42 27.14 -20.92
CA LYS A 294 -3.99 28.49 -20.62
C LYS A 294 -3.49 28.61 -19.16
N ALA A 295 -2.25 29.05 -19.01
CA ALA A 295 -1.62 29.25 -17.72
C ALA A 295 -2.24 30.43 -16.95
N THR A 296 -2.69 30.21 -15.71
CA THR A 296 -3.24 31.26 -14.83
C THR A 296 -2.16 32.08 -14.12
N ASN A 297 -0.97 31.50 -13.96
CA ASN A 297 0.12 31.97 -13.12
C ASN A 297 1.48 31.57 -13.71
N ASP A 298 2.53 32.32 -13.40
CA ASP A 298 3.92 31.96 -13.70
C ASP A 298 4.41 30.85 -12.74
N GLY A 299 5.19 29.89 -13.22
CA GLY A 299 5.77 28.82 -12.39
C GLY A 299 6.37 27.67 -13.18
N THR A 300 6.38 26.47 -12.61
CA THR A 300 6.86 25.27 -13.30
C THR A 300 5.89 24.10 -13.06
N VAL A 301 5.37 23.51 -14.14
CA VAL A 301 4.50 22.34 -14.05
C VAL A 301 5.32 21.15 -13.60
N HIS A 302 5.17 20.77 -12.34
CA HIS A 302 5.85 19.63 -11.73
C HIS A 302 5.08 18.31 -11.91
N ALA A 303 3.77 18.38 -12.09
CA ALA A 303 2.88 17.23 -12.12
C ALA A 303 1.54 17.56 -12.79
N ILE A 304 0.61 16.62 -12.72
CA ILE A 304 -0.78 16.67 -13.13
C ILE A 304 -1.56 15.93 -12.03
N ILE A 305 -2.49 16.59 -11.33
CA ILE A 305 -3.47 15.88 -10.48
C ILE A 305 -4.76 15.72 -11.28
N SER A 306 -5.11 14.48 -11.59
CA SER A 306 -6.41 14.12 -12.14
C SER A 306 -7.33 13.55 -11.07
N TRP A 307 -8.63 13.75 -11.25
CA TRP A 307 -9.71 13.13 -10.50
C TRP A 307 -10.93 13.08 -11.41
N TRP A 308 -11.89 12.21 -11.10
CA TRP A 308 -13.08 12.00 -11.90
C TRP A 308 -14.34 12.54 -11.24
N VAL A 309 -15.34 12.84 -12.08
CA VAL A 309 -16.71 13.12 -11.67
C VAL A 309 -17.60 12.12 -12.39
N LEU A 310 -18.34 11.34 -11.61
CA LEU A 310 -19.21 10.26 -12.05
C LEU A 310 -20.65 10.76 -12.11
N GLN A 311 -21.28 10.74 -13.28
CA GLN A 311 -22.70 11.05 -13.42
C GLN A 311 -23.52 9.77 -13.30
N LEU A 312 -24.26 9.63 -12.19
CA LEU A 312 -24.97 8.39 -11.85
C LEU A 312 -26.39 8.30 -12.46
N ASP A 313 -26.95 9.41 -12.96
CA ASP A 313 -28.29 9.42 -13.55
C ASP A 313 -28.37 10.16 -14.90
N SER A 314 -29.31 9.74 -15.75
CA SER A 314 -29.47 10.28 -17.10
C SER A 314 -29.92 11.75 -17.18
N GLU A 315 -30.40 12.34 -16.07
CA GLU A 315 -30.80 13.76 -16.02
C GLU A 315 -29.67 14.69 -15.54
N GLY A 316 -28.56 14.15 -15.03
CA GLY A 316 -27.46 14.96 -14.51
C GLY A 316 -27.82 15.66 -13.19
N THR A 317 -28.40 14.92 -12.25
CA THR A 317 -28.84 15.42 -10.94
C THR A 317 -28.17 14.71 -9.76
N ILE A 318 -27.54 13.55 -10.00
CA ILE A 318 -26.85 12.72 -9.01
C ILE A 318 -25.41 12.50 -9.50
N PHE A 319 -24.45 13.02 -8.75
CA PHE A 319 -23.03 12.90 -9.04
C PHE A 319 -22.25 12.35 -7.84
N TYR A 320 -21.12 11.70 -8.11
CA TYR A 320 -20.04 11.50 -7.15
C TYR A 320 -18.76 12.14 -7.70
N SER A 321 -17.88 12.67 -6.85
CA SER A 321 -16.65 13.35 -7.27
C SER A 321 -15.47 12.95 -6.39
N THR A 322 -14.34 12.58 -7.00
CA THR A 322 -13.06 12.35 -6.31
C THR A 322 -12.21 13.63 -6.20
N SER A 323 -12.78 14.80 -6.51
CA SER A 323 -12.12 16.12 -6.44
C SER A 323 -11.51 16.44 -5.06
N PRO A 324 -10.32 17.08 -5.00
CA PRO A 324 -9.81 17.67 -3.77
C PRO A 324 -10.79 18.71 -3.19
N LYS A 325 -10.92 18.79 -1.87
CA LYS A 325 -11.83 19.71 -1.16
C LYS A 325 -11.50 21.19 -1.34
N TRP A 326 -10.30 21.48 -1.85
CA TRP A 326 -9.83 22.84 -2.12
C TRP A 326 -10.06 23.31 -3.57
N ILE A 327 -10.57 22.44 -4.46
CA ILE A 327 -11.04 22.85 -5.79
C ILE A 327 -12.51 23.23 -5.70
N SER A 328 -12.85 24.41 -6.23
CA SER A 328 -14.25 24.77 -6.47
C SER A 328 -14.75 24.12 -7.76
N CYS A 329 -15.77 23.27 -7.69
CA CYS A 329 -16.39 22.71 -8.89
C CYS A 329 -16.91 23.82 -9.82
N PRO A 330 -16.78 23.69 -11.16
CA PRO A 330 -17.17 24.72 -12.13
C PRO A 330 -18.63 25.19 -12.02
N SER A 331 -18.89 26.39 -12.53
CA SER A 331 -20.20 27.07 -12.48
C SER A 331 -21.37 26.21 -12.96
N ASP A 332 -21.17 25.35 -13.94
CA ASP A 332 -22.21 24.49 -14.52
C ASP A 332 -22.72 23.42 -13.53
N VAL A 333 -21.96 23.10 -12.48
CA VAL A 333 -22.37 22.21 -11.38
C VAL A 333 -23.06 22.99 -10.25
N ASN A 334 -22.98 24.33 -10.25
CA ASN A 334 -23.40 25.16 -9.12
C ASN A 334 -24.91 25.46 -9.05
N GLU A 335 -25.71 25.07 -10.06
CA GLU A 335 -27.18 25.27 -10.04
C GLU A 335 -27.95 24.18 -9.26
N LEU A 336 -27.37 22.99 -9.06
CA LEU A 336 -28.01 21.84 -8.41
C LEU A 336 -27.72 21.72 -6.89
N LYS A 337 -27.56 22.86 -6.22
CA LYS A 337 -27.15 22.92 -4.81
C LYS A 337 -28.22 22.48 -3.82
N SER A 338 -28.12 21.23 -3.36
CA SER A 338 -28.61 20.84 -2.03
C SER A 338 -27.53 21.15 -0.97
N PRO A 339 -27.86 21.61 0.26
CA PRO A 339 -26.86 22.06 1.25
C PRO A 339 -25.87 21.00 1.78
N SER A 340 -26.00 19.74 1.37
CA SER A 340 -25.31 18.57 1.94
C SER A 340 -24.36 17.87 0.96
N SER A 341 -23.89 18.56 -0.09
CA SER A 341 -23.34 17.93 -1.31
C SER A 341 -21.92 18.34 -1.73
N ILE A 342 -21.25 19.28 -1.04
CA ILE A 342 -19.98 19.89 -1.51
C ILE A 342 -18.83 19.69 -0.49
N SER A 343 -18.90 18.64 0.33
CA SER A 343 -17.74 18.11 1.05
C SER A 343 -17.84 16.60 1.11
N GLY A 344 -17.10 15.92 0.23
CA GLY A 344 -16.92 14.47 0.34
C GLY A 344 -16.27 14.12 1.68
N ASN A 345 -16.74 13.06 2.32
CA ASN A 345 -16.02 12.46 3.45
C ASN A 345 -14.67 11.93 2.95
N TRP A 346 -13.69 11.82 3.83
CA TRP A 346 -12.44 11.13 3.51
C TRP A 346 -12.73 9.63 3.33
N CYS A 347 -12.13 9.02 2.30
CA CYS A 347 -12.08 7.58 2.07
C CYS A 347 -10.72 7.23 1.43
N ASP A 348 -10.22 6.02 1.59
CA ASP A 348 -8.90 5.60 1.11
C ASP A 348 -8.93 4.75 -0.18
N HIS A 349 -10.09 4.19 -0.55
CA HIS A 349 -10.26 3.42 -1.79
C HIS A 349 -10.14 4.30 -3.05
N TRP A 350 -10.64 5.53 -2.98
CA TRP A 350 -10.53 6.52 -4.05
C TRP A 350 -9.74 7.74 -3.59
N LYS A 351 -8.68 8.05 -4.34
CA LYS A 351 -7.80 9.21 -4.13
C LYS A 351 -7.71 9.98 -5.44
N GLN A 352 -6.96 11.08 -5.43
CA GLN A 352 -6.61 11.77 -6.67
C GLN A 352 -5.36 11.15 -7.28
N SER A 353 -5.23 11.21 -8.60
CA SER A 353 -4.17 10.56 -9.37
C SER A 353 -3.12 11.56 -9.84
N VAL A 354 -1.88 11.38 -9.38
CA VAL A 354 -0.75 12.26 -9.66
C VAL A 354 0.12 11.67 -10.77
N TRP A 355 0.18 12.33 -11.93
CA TRP A 355 1.19 12.07 -12.97
C TRP A 355 2.34 13.06 -12.83
N LEU A 356 3.56 12.58 -12.59
CA LEU A 356 4.73 13.42 -12.31
C LEU A 356 5.49 13.74 -13.60
N SER A 357 5.76 15.02 -13.86
CA SER A 357 6.37 15.48 -15.11
C SER A 357 7.80 14.94 -15.28
N PRO A 358 8.17 14.40 -16.45
CA PRO A 358 9.56 14.10 -16.77
C PRO A 358 10.51 15.29 -16.55
N SER A 359 11.76 14.97 -16.17
CA SER A 359 12.96 15.82 -16.23
C SER A 359 12.77 17.32 -15.96
N SER A 360 12.89 17.73 -14.69
CA SER A 360 12.89 19.15 -14.27
C SER A 360 11.66 19.98 -14.65
N GLY A 361 10.52 19.31 -14.91
CA GLY A 361 9.23 19.96 -15.16
C GLY A 361 9.19 20.86 -16.40
N LEU A 362 8.10 21.60 -16.54
CA LEU A 362 7.90 22.56 -17.62
C LEU A 362 7.70 23.96 -17.04
N SER A 363 8.69 24.85 -17.16
CA SER A 363 8.50 26.26 -16.79
C SER A 363 7.53 26.95 -17.73
N VAL A 364 6.58 27.70 -17.17
CA VAL A 364 5.48 28.37 -17.89
C VAL A 364 5.27 29.78 -17.36
N SER A 365 4.90 30.68 -18.27
CA SER A 365 4.56 32.07 -17.99
C SER A 365 3.05 32.20 -17.80
N LYS A 366 2.60 33.21 -17.04
CA LYS A 366 1.18 33.54 -16.99
C LYS A 366 0.65 33.91 -18.39
N ASP A 367 -0.59 33.50 -18.68
CA ASP A 367 -1.30 33.67 -19.94
C ASP A 367 -0.68 32.90 -21.14
N GLU A 368 0.31 32.02 -20.92
CA GLU A 368 0.89 31.11 -21.92
C GLU A 368 -0.06 29.92 -22.23
N ASP A 369 -0.21 29.56 -23.51
CA ASP A 369 -0.99 28.39 -23.94
C ASP A 369 -0.09 27.14 -24.04
N ILE A 370 -0.26 26.21 -23.11
CA ILE A 370 0.55 25.00 -22.97
C ILE A 370 -0.07 23.85 -23.79
N PRO A 371 0.62 23.29 -24.81
CA PRO A 371 0.12 22.15 -25.57
C PRO A 371 0.39 20.82 -24.84
N LEU A 372 -0.69 20.16 -24.43
CA LEU A 372 -0.68 18.82 -23.83
C LEU A 372 -1.26 17.79 -24.80
N HIS A 373 -0.50 16.72 -25.05
CA HIS A 373 -1.03 15.48 -25.61
C HIS A 373 -1.41 14.55 -24.45
N ALA A 374 -2.64 14.04 -24.46
CA ALA A 374 -3.11 13.07 -23.49
C ALA A 374 -3.62 11.82 -24.21
N VAL A 375 -3.27 10.65 -23.68
CA VAL A 375 -3.60 9.33 -24.25
C VAL A 375 -4.10 8.42 -23.16
N HIS A 376 -5.28 7.81 -23.34
CA HIS A 376 -5.72 6.68 -22.52
C HIS A 376 -5.59 5.36 -23.27
N THR A 377 -5.35 4.30 -22.51
CA THR A 377 -5.41 2.90 -22.93
C THR A 377 -6.67 2.25 -22.35
N GLU A 378 -6.71 0.92 -22.28
CA GLU A 378 -7.78 0.16 -21.63
C GLU A 378 -7.68 0.18 -20.08
N THR A 379 -6.53 0.55 -19.50
CA THR A 379 -6.30 0.47 -18.04
C THR A 379 -5.42 1.60 -17.48
N SER A 380 -5.07 2.62 -18.27
CA SER A 380 -4.17 3.69 -17.84
C SER A 380 -4.30 4.95 -18.69
N ILE A 381 -3.80 6.07 -18.16
CA ILE A 381 -3.82 7.39 -18.78
C ILE A 381 -2.44 8.03 -18.66
N SER A 382 -2.02 8.69 -19.74
CA SER A 382 -0.68 9.24 -19.90
C SER A 382 -0.73 10.62 -20.52
N TYR A 383 0.29 11.42 -20.19
CA TYR A 383 0.31 12.86 -20.44
C TYR A 383 1.72 13.29 -20.90
N GLU A 384 1.81 13.89 -22.10
CA GLU A 384 3.06 14.43 -22.66
C GLU A 384 2.89 15.91 -23.06
N PHE A 385 3.68 16.79 -22.44
CA PHE A 385 3.78 18.19 -22.86
C PHE A 385 4.60 18.32 -24.14
N LYS A 386 4.03 18.94 -25.18
CA LYS A 386 4.72 19.16 -26.47
C LYS A 386 5.71 20.33 -26.36
N THR A 387 6.94 20.05 -25.93
CA THR A 387 8.00 21.05 -25.93
C THR A 387 8.46 21.40 -27.35
N SER A 388 8.88 22.66 -27.54
CA SER A 388 9.33 23.21 -28.83
C SER A 388 10.79 22.85 -29.19
N GLN A 389 11.50 22.13 -28.32
CA GLN A 389 12.78 21.52 -28.64
C GLN A 389 12.54 20.08 -29.13
N PRO A 390 13.16 19.63 -30.23
CA PRO A 390 13.08 18.24 -30.62
C PRO A 390 13.66 17.36 -29.51
N LYS A 391 12.94 16.29 -29.13
CA LYS A 391 13.54 15.17 -28.38
C LYS A 391 14.84 14.79 -29.10
N LYS A 392 15.99 15.04 -28.47
CA LYS A 392 17.19 14.29 -28.84
C LYS A 392 16.82 12.83 -28.69
N GLU A 393 17.11 12.03 -29.72
CA GLU A 393 16.94 10.58 -29.61
C GLU A 393 17.66 10.15 -28.34
N VAL A 394 16.89 9.53 -27.42
CA VAL A 394 17.49 8.91 -26.24
C VAL A 394 18.22 7.70 -26.77
N ASP A 395 19.50 7.93 -27.10
CA ASP A 395 20.46 6.93 -27.55
C ASP A 395 20.22 5.65 -26.76
N HIS A 396 20.08 4.52 -27.46
CA HIS A 396 19.51 3.26 -26.97
C HIS A 396 20.42 2.58 -25.93
N ARG A 397 20.64 3.27 -24.81
CA ARG A 397 21.31 2.77 -23.61
C ARG A 397 20.44 1.67 -23.02
N ASP A 398 21.12 0.59 -22.66
CA ASP A 398 20.49 -0.67 -22.29
C ASP A 398 19.55 -0.49 -21.08
N LEU A 399 18.24 -0.71 -21.29
CA LEU A 399 17.20 -0.63 -20.24
C LEU A 399 17.50 -1.60 -19.08
N CYS A 400 18.41 -2.56 -19.25
CA CYS A 400 18.95 -3.38 -18.18
C CYS A 400 19.60 -2.57 -17.03
N THR A 401 20.08 -1.35 -17.28
CA THR A 401 20.72 -0.48 -16.26
C THR A 401 19.75 0.37 -15.44
N GLN A 402 18.51 0.55 -15.90
CA GLN A 402 17.53 1.43 -15.25
C GLN A 402 16.90 0.78 -14.01
N ILE A 403 16.92 1.52 -12.89
CA ILE A 403 16.30 1.14 -11.63
C ILE A 403 15.10 2.08 -11.37
N LEU A 404 13.92 1.47 -11.29
CA LEU A 404 12.67 2.15 -10.95
C LEU A 404 12.54 2.19 -9.43
N LEU A 405 12.20 3.35 -8.87
CA LEU A 405 11.95 3.57 -7.45
C LEU A 405 10.60 4.28 -7.24
N SER A 406 10.07 4.25 -6.02
CA SER A 406 8.88 5.04 -5.66
C SER A 406 9.19 6.55 -5.60
N PRO A 407 8.17 7.42 -5.79
CA PRO A 407 8.30 8.87 -5.62
C PRO A 407 8.92 9.26 -4.26
N GLU A 408 8.47 8.63 -3.19
CA GLU A 408 8.93 8.85 -1.82
C GLU A 408 10.42 8.49 -1.64
N ARG A 409 10.86 7.44 -2.34
CA ARG A 409 12.23 6.93 -2.34
C ARG A 409 13.19 7.82 -3.13
N ILE A 410 12.75 8.35 -4.27
CA ILE A 410 13.50 9.36 -5.03
C ILE A 410 13.64 10.65 -4.21
N ALA A 411 12.57 11.11 -3.54
CA ALA A 411 12.65 12.28 -2.66
C ALA A 411 13.65 12.09 -1.51
N LEU A 412 13.68 10.90 -0.89
CA LEU A 412 14.62 10.57 0.17
C LEU A 412 16.08 10.62 -0.30
N TYR A 413 16.37 10.08 -1.49
CA TYR A 413 17.71 10.12 -2.10
C TYR A 413 18.13 11.54 -2.54
N GLY A 414 17.17 12.47 -2.64
CA GLY A 414 17.40 13.89 -2.84
C GLY A 414 17.45 14.72 -1.55
N ASP A 415 17.13 14.18 -0.37
CA ASP A 415 17.11 14.95 0.88
C ASP A 415 18.53 15.18 1.43
N SER A 416 18.93 16.45 1.51
CA SER A 416 20.27 16.84 1.96
C SER A 416 20.53 16.54 3.44
N GLY A 417 19.50 16.52 4.29
CA GLY A 417 19.65 16.20 5.71
C GLY A 417 19.93 14.72 5.92
N TRP A 418 19.17 13.86 5.24
CA TRP A 418 19.33 12.41 5.19
C TRP A 418 20.69 12.01 4.61
N ARG A 419 21.06 12.55 3.43
CA ARG A 419 22.38 12.30 2.82
C ARG A 419 23.52 12.70 3.76
N CYS A 420 23.42 13.86 4.42
CA CYS A 420 24.39 14.33 5.39
C CYS A 420 24.51 13.40 6.61
N LEU A 421 23.37 12.97 7.19
CA LEU A 421 23.33 12.02 8.30
C LEU A 421 24.01 10.69 7.94
N MET A 422 23.63 10.11 6.81
CA MET A 422 24.19 8.85 6.32
C MET A 422 25.69 8.95 6.03
N LEU A 423 26.13 10.00 5.34
CA LEU A 423 27.55 10.19 5.05
C LEU A 423 28.37 10.45 6.31
N ASN A 424 27.83 11.11 7.33
CA ASN A 424 28.54 11.32 8.60
C ASN A 424 28.65 10.01 9.40
N ALA A 425 27.60 9.18 9.42
CA ALA A 425 27.64 7.84 10.00
C ALA A 425 28.70 6.96 9.30
N ILE A 426 28.66 6.87 7.96
CA ILE A 426 29.64 6.13 7.15
C ILE A 426 31.07 6.64 7.43
N LYS A 427 31.32 7.96 7.42
CA LYS A 427 32.64 8.54 7.69
C LYS A 427 33.16 8.19 9.09
N ASN A 428 32.29 8.18 10.11
CA ASN A 428 32.68 7.86 11.49
C ASN A 428 33.03 6.37 11.67
N THR A 429 32.33 5.48 10.97
CA THR A 429 32.59 4.03 11.00
C THR A 429 33.83 3.67 10.16
N LEU A 430 34.02 4.30 8.98
CA LEU A 430 35.22 4.12 8.17
C LEU A 430 36.51 4.62 8.84
N ARG A 431 36.45 5.71 9.62
CA ARG A 431 37.61 6.22 10.39
C ARG A 431 38.24 5.20 11.35
N GLN A 432 37.48 4.18 11.75
CA GLN A 432 37.93 3.15 12.68
C GLN A 432 38.55 1.92 11.97
N ASN A 433 38.55 1.91 10.63
CA ASN A 433 38.95 0.76 9.81
C ASN A 433 39.97 1.17 8.72
N VAL A 434 41.16 0.58 8.74
CA VAL A 434 42.24 0.93 7.78
C VAL A 434 41.97 0.40 6.35
N SER A 435 41.29 -0.75 6.25
CA SER A 435 40.99 -1.42 4.97
C SER A 435 39.82 -2.42 5.15
N PRO A 436 38.57 -1.96 5.36
CA PRO A 436 37.48 -2.85 5.72
C PRO A 436 37.02 -3.75 4.55
N LEU A 437 36.61 -4.97 4.91
CA LEU A 437 35.74 -5.80 4.10
C LEU A 437 34.30 -5.51 4.53
N CYS A 438 33.64 -4.69 3.73
CA CYS A 438 32.28 -4.24 3.95
C CYS A 438 31.26 -5.19 3.27
N LEU A 439 30.18 -5.51 3.98
CA LEU A 439 28.97 -6.10 3.42
C LEU A 439 27.84 -5.05 3.49
N VAL A 440 27.24 -4.73 2.35
CA VAL A 440 25.97 -3.97 2.29
C VAL A 440 24.84 -5.00 2.25
N ALA A 441 24.11 -5.13 3.35
CA ALA A 441 23.25 -6.28 3.62
C ALA A 441 21.83 -6.19 3.04
N ASP A 442 21.57 -5.16 2.23
CA ASP A 442 20.24 -4.81 1.71
C ASP A 442 20.30 -4.32 0.25
N ASP A 443 19.27 -3.61 -0.21
CA ASP A 443 19.21 -3.02 -1.56
C ASP A 443 19.77 -1.58 -1.62
N SER A 444 20.49 -1.10 -0.60
CA SER A 444 20.93 0.30 -0.55
C SER A 444 22.04 0.63 -1.56
N ILE A 445 21.62 1.30 -2.62
CA ILE A 445 22.48 1.92 -3.62
C ILE A 445 23.35 3.00 -2.98
N PHE A 446 22.76 3.92 -2.21
CA PHE A 446 23.47 5.05 -1.61
C PHE A 446 24.59 4.59 -0.66
N MET A 447 24.30 3.65 0.25
CA MET A 447 25.30 3.13 1.19
C MET A 447 26.46 2.44 0.44
N THR A 448 26.16 1.68 -0.61
CA THR A 448 27.19 1.02 -1.44
C THR A 448 28.12 2.02 -2.13
N VAL A 449 27.53 3.02 -2.81
CA VAL A 449 28.28 4.07 -3.52
C VAL A 449 29.11 4.91 -2.55
N ALA A 450 28.52 5.32 -1.43
CA ALA A 450 29.18 6.15 -0.43
C ALA A 450 30.36 5.43 0.24
N VAL A 451 30.23 4.16 0.62
CA VAL A 451 31.34 3.39 1.22
C VAL A 451 32.49 3.20 0.23
N ALA A 452 32.20 2.91 -1.05
CA ALA A 452 33.21 2.73 -2.08
C ALA A 452 33.93 4.04 -2.46
N SER A 453 33.20 5.16 -2.52
CA SER A 453 33.75 6.49 -2.83
C SER A 453 34.60 7.05 -1.70
N LEU A 454 34.15 6.92 -0.44
CA LEU A 454 34.82 7.50 0.73
C LEU A 454 36.09 6.75 1.15
N SER A 455 36.26 5.48 0.80
CA SER A 455 37.41 4.68 1.23
C SER A 455 37.98 3.81 0.11
N LYS A 456 39.11 4.26 -0.45
CA LYS A 456 39.76 3.60 -1.59
C LYS A 456 40.45 2.27 -1.23
N SER A 457 40.60 1.95 0.06
CA SER A 457 41.10 0.66 0.56
C SER A 457 39.97 -0.35 0.85
N SER A 458 38.71 0.10 0.92
CA SER A 458 37.57 -0.81 1.18
C SER A 458 37.40 -1.83 0.06
N ARG A 459 36.97 -3.04 0.45
CA ARG A 459 36.28 -3.98 -0.45
C ARG A 459 34.82 -4.03 -0.03
N VAL A 460 33.89 -3.93 -0.97
CA VAL A 460 32.46 -3.80 -0.70
C VAL A 460 31.71 -4.92 -1.41
N ILE A 461 30.98 -5.74 -0.65
CA ILE A 461 30.09 -6.78 -1.15
C ILE A 461 28.64 -6.26 -1.03
N PRO A 462 28.01 -5.79 -2.12
CA PRO A 462 26.58 -5.50 -2.13
C PRO A 462 25.75 -6.78 -2.26
N LEU A 463 24.76 -6.98 -1.37
CA LEU A 463 23.87 -8.14 -1.47
C LEU A 463 22.79 -7.97 -2.53
N PHE A 464 22.17 -6.79 -2.61
CA PHE A 464 21.09 -6.45 -3.55
C PHE A 464 20.04 -7.57 -3.68
N PRO A 465 19.37 -7.97 -2.58
CA PRO A 465 18.45 -9.11 -2.59
C PRO A 465 17.21 -8.91 -3.48
N GLY A 466 16.78 -7.67 -3.75
CA GLY A 466 15.72 -7.33 -4.70
C GLY A 466 16.24 -6.77 -6.03
N LEU A 467 17.25 -5.87 -5.99
CA LEU A 467 17.82 -5.24 -7.19
C LEU A 467 18.69 -6.20 -8.03
N GLY A 468 19.28 -7.22 -7.40
CA GLY A 468 20.10 -8.25 -8.02
C GLY A 468 21.13 -7.71 -9.01
N LYS A 469 21.06 -8.18 -10.26
CA LYS A 469 21.98 -7.77 -11.33
C LYS A 469 21.85 -6.29 -11.72
N LYS A 470 20.63 -5.71 -11.70
CA LYS A 470 20.40 -4.31 -12.08
C LYS A 470 21.23 -3.38 -11.20
N GLY A 471 21.22 -3.61 -9.88
CA GLY A 471 22.05 -2.88 -8.92
C GLY A 471 23.54 -2.92 -9.27
N ILE A 472 24.08 -4.09 -9.66
CA ILE A 472 25.50 -4.22 -10.05
C ILE A 472 25.80 -3.47 -11.35
N GLN A 473 24.92 -3.53 -12.35
CA GLN A 473 25.07 -2.81 -13.62
C GLN A 473 24.98 -1.29 -13.45
N TYR A 474 24.10 -0.83 -12.55
CA TYR A 474 24.05 0.55 -12.11
C TYR A 474 25.37 1.00 -11.45
N LEU A 475 25.93 0.20 -10.51
CA LEU A 475 27.22 0.54 -9.87
C LEU A 475 28.35 0.68 -10.91
N GLN A 476 28.41 -0.23 -11.89
CA GLN A 476 29.36 -0.14 -13.00
C GLN A 476 29.22 1.16 -13.79
N THR A 477 28.00 1.67 -13.94
CA THR A 477 27.70 2.89 -14.69
C THR A 477 28.11 4.15 -13.92
N VAL A 478 27.81 4.24 -12.62
CA VAL A 478 28.09 5.44 -11.81
C VAL A 478 29.50 5.49 -11.20
N ALA A 479 30.28 4.41 -11.29
CA ALA A 479 31.62 4.31 -10.66
C ALA A 479 32.57 5.46 -10.99
N ALA A 480 32.63 5.87 -12.27
CA ALA A 480 33.52 6.93 -12.73
C ALA A 480 33.19 8.30 -12.12
N ALA A 481 31.89 8.65 -12.05
CA ALA A 481 31.43 9.90 -11.44
C ALA A 481 31.73 9.93 -9.93
N ASN A 482 31.60 8.79 -9.25
CA ASN A 482 31.81 8.66 -7.81
C ASN A 482 33.28 8.36 -7.43
N SER A 483 34.22 8.41 -8.38
CA SER A 483 35.67 8.23 -8.16
C SER A 483 36.10 6.91 -7.48
N TYR A 484 35.27 5.86 -7.57
CA TYR A 484 35.60 4.50 -7.11
C TYR A 484 35.91 3.57 -8.29
N ARG A 485 36.50 2.40 -8.00
CA ARG A 485 36.89 1.41 -8.99
C ARG A 485 36.06 0.14 -8.84
N MET A 486 35.67 -0.48 -9.95
CA MET A 486 34.86 -1.71 -9.89
C MET A 486 35.59 -2.92 -9.30
N ASP A 487 36.92 -2.93 -9.15
CA ASP A 487 37.63 -3.98 -8.40
C ASP A 487 37.51 -3.82 -6.87
N GLN A 488 37.02 -2.69 -6.37
CA GLN A 488 36.62 -2.54 -4.97
C GLN A 488 35.27 -3.21 -4.68
N ILE A 489 34.44 -3.45 -5.72
CA ILE A 489 33.12 -4.09 -5.59
C ILE A 489 33.25 -5.59 -5.84
N GLU A 490 32.89 -6.41 -4.86
CA GLU A 490 33.03 -7.86 -4.90
C GLU A 490 31.65 -8.54 -5.02
N ILE A 491 31.36 -9.09 -6.20
CA ILE A 491 30.03 -9.59 -6.56
C ILE A 491 29.87 -11.04 -6.08
N ILE A 492 29.25 -11.24 -4.92
CA ILE A 492 28.94 -12.57 -4.38
C ILE A 492 27.43 -12.71 -4.17
N LYS A 493 26.83 -13.79 -4.69
CA LYS A 493 25.41 -14.10 -4.47
C LYS A 493 25.19 -14.48 -3.00
N LYS A 494 24.13 -13.96 -2.38
CA LYS A 494 23.78 -14.20 -0.96
C LYS A 494 23.87 -15.68 -0.52
N ARG A 495 23.41 -16.62 -1.35
CA ARG A 495 23.46 -18.08 -1.08
C ARG A 495 24.89 -18.67 -1.07
N ASP A 496 25.78 -18.09 -1.87
CA ASP A 496 27.15 -18.57 -2.10
C ASP A 496 28.16 -17.84 -1.16
N LEU A 497 27.69 -16.80 -0.45
CA LEU A 497 28.48 -15.90 0.40
C LEU A 497 29.21 -16.59 1.56
N GLN A 498 28.50 -17.44 2.32
CA GLN A 498 29.10 -18.11 3.48
C GLN A 498 30.23 -19.03 3.05
N LEU A 499 30.01 -19.86 2.02
CA LEU A 499 31.02 -20.76 1.46
C LEU A 499 32.25 -19.97 0.99
N THR A 500 32.04 -18.96 0.16
CA THR A 500 33.12 -18.11 -0.40
C THR A 500 33.99 -17.47 0.67
N LEU A 501 33.41 -17.00 1.78
CA LEU A 501 34.16 -16.35 2.87
C LEU A 501 34.81 -17.35 3.84
N HIS A 502 34.22 -18.52 4.07
CA HIS A 502 34.88 -19.59 4.83
C HIS A 502 36.07 -20.17 4.07
N ASP A 503 35.92 -20.47 2.78
CA ASP A 503 36.98 -21.01 1.92
C ASP A 503 38.17 -20.05 1.80
N SER A 504 37.89 -18.75 1.61
CA SER A 504 38.92 -17.70 1.59
C SER A 504 39.42 -17.27 2.98
N LYS A 505 38.83 -17.81 4.06
CA LYS A 505 39.11 -17.48 5.47
C LYS A 505 38.99 -15.98 5.81
N ARG A 506 38.16 -15.26 5.06
CA ARG A 506 37.92 -13.82 5.22
C ARG A 506 36.72 -13.58 6.15
N LYS A 507 36.77 -12.52 6.93
CA LYS A 507 35.68 -12.06 7.80
C LYS A 507 35.26 -10.64 7.43
N ILE A 508 33.96 -10.38 7.52
CA ILE A 508 33.38 -9.04 7.37
C ILE A 508 33.64 -8.28 8.67
N ASN A 509 34.31 -7.14 8.59
CA ASN A 509 34.54 -6.23 9.72
C ASN A 509 33.66 -4.98 9.67
N LEU A 510 32.93 -4.76 8.57
CA LEU A 510 31.97 -3.67 8.43
C LEU A 510 30.65 -4.19 7.81
N PHE A 511 29.62 -4.38 8.62
CA PHE A 511 28.26 -4.72 8.18
C PHE A 511 27.43 -3.43 8.12
N VAL A 512 26.91 -3.08 6.95
CA VAL A 512 26.08 -1.88 6.76
C VAL A 512 24.75 -2.21 6.10
N ALA A 513 23.71 -1.47 6.47
CA ALA A 513 22.41 -1.47 5.81
C ALA A 513 21.73 -0.09 6.00
N GLU A 514 20.75 0.17 5.16
CA GLU A 514 19.82 1.30 5.21
C GLU A 514 18.40 0.84 5.63
N PRO A 515 18.26 -0.40 6.15
CA PRO A 515 17.05 -1.21 6.10
C PRO A 515 16.16 -1.11 4.85
N PHE A 516 16.73 -0.92 3.66
CA PHE A 516 15.98 -0.78 2.42
C PHE A 516 15.96 -2.07 1.59
N TYR A 517 14.76 -2.53 1.22
CA TYR A 517 14.58 -3.71 0.36
C TYR A 517 13.63 -3.39 -0.80
N SER A 518 14.12 -3.58 -2.03
CA SER A 518 13.39 -3.24 -3.25
C SER A 518 12.16 -4.13 -3.41
N GLY A 519 10.98 -3.51 -3.52
CA GLY A 519 9.68 -4.21 -3.59
C GLY A 519 9.00 -4.45 -2.23
N ASN A 520 9.68 -4.19 -1.10
CA ASN A 520 9.09 -4.26 0.25
C ASN A 520 8.56 -2.91 0.76
N GLU A 521 8.47 -1.87 -0.08
CA GLU A 521 8.14 -0.50 0.33
C GLU A 521 6.71 -0.34 0.91
N SER A 522 5.84 -1.33 0.72
CA SER A 522 4.46 -1.38 1.22
C SER A 522 4.27 -2.10 2.56
N VAL A 523 5.31 -2.72 3.14
CA VAL A 523 5.22 -3.59 4.32
C VAL A 523 5.28 -2.81 5.65
N LEU A 524 5.08 -3.49 6.79
CA LEU A 524 5.16 -2.87 8.12
C LEU A 524 6.62 -2.53 8.49
N PRO A 525 6.90 -1.42 9.21
CA PRO A 525 8.28 -0.96 9.47
C PRO A 525 9.22 -2.00 10.09
N TRP A 526 8.70 -2.85 10.98
CA TRP A 526 9.47 -3.92 11.64
C TRP A 526 9.71 -5.15 10.76
N GLN A 527 9.00 -5.34 9.66
CA GLN A 527 9.28 -6.45 8.72
C GLN A 527 10.58 -6.22 7.92
N ASN A 528 11.19 -5.04 8.03
CA ASN A 528 12.55 -4.75 7.56
C ASN A 528 13.64 -5.18 8.57
N LEU A 529 13.30 -5.64 9.78
CA LEU A 529 14.21 -6.27 10.75
C LEU A 529 14.60 -7.68 10.28
N ARG A 530 15.47 -7.78 9.27
CA ARG A 530 15.86 -9.09 8.74
C ARG A 530 16.82 -9.84 9.67
N LYS A 531 16.58 -11.14 9.81
CA LYS A 531 17.51 -12.13 10.41
C LYS A 531 18.88 -12.18 9.74
N ASP A 532 19.14 -11.46 8.65
CA ASP A 532 20.37 -11.57 7.87
C ASP A 532 21.64 -11.32 8.72
N ARG A 533 21.61 -10.40 9.69
CA ARG A 533 22.69 -10.23 10.68
C ARG A 533 22.89 -11.45 11.59
N THR A 534 21.82 -12.15 11.95
CA THR A 534 21.88 -13.40 12.73
C THR A 534 22.40 -14.56 11.87
N LEU A 535 21.85 -14.74 10.67
CA LEU A 535 22.21 -15.81 9.74
C LEU A 535 23.67 -15.72 9.28
N LEU A 536 24.21 -14.50 9.14
CA LEU A 536 25.58 -14.27 8.71
C LEU A 536 26.60 -14.19 9.87
N GLN A 537 26.21 -14.47 11.12
CA GLN A 537 27.10 -14.45 12.29
C GLN A 537 28.40 -15.26 12.11
N SER A 538 28.39 -16.34 11.32
CA SER A 538 29.57 -17.18 11.10
C SER A 538 30.67 -16.54 10.23
N ILE A 539 30.35 -15.48 9.48
CA ILE A 539 31.28 -14.77 8.56
C ILE A 539 31.65 -13.35 9.02
N LEU A 540 31.11 -12.88 10.15
CA LEU A 540 31.54 -11.62 10.78
C LEU A 540 32.85 -11.82 11.56
N SER A 541 33.63 -10.75 11.74
CA SER A 541 34.74 -10.72 12.71
C SER A 541 34.22 -10.55 14.14
N GLU A 542 35.07 -10.79 15.13
CA GLU A 542 34.73 -10.55 16.54
C GLU A 542 34.54 -9.04 16.79
N ASP A 543 35.45 -8.20 16.29
CA ASP A 543 35.35 -6.73 16.33
C ASP A 543 34.52 -6.13 15.18
N VAL A 544 33.47 -6.83 14.70
CA VAL A 544 32.65 -6.33 13.57
C VAL A 544 31.90 -5.04 13.92
N GLN A 545 32.02 -4.04 13.07
CA GLN A 545 31.25 -2.80 13.17
C GLN A 545 29.94 -2.94 12.40
N ILE A 546 28.82 -2.59 13.04
CA ILE A 546 27.46 -2.84 12.51
C ILE A 546 26.69 -1.51 12.48
N MET A 547 26.13 -1.16 11.32
CA MET A 547 25.39 0.06 11.06
C MET A 547 24.09 -0.27 10.28
N PRO A 548 22.88 0.07 10.78
CA PRO A 548 22.60 0.62 12.09
C PRO A 548 23.07 -0.29 13.22
N GLY A 549 23.52 0.30 14.33
CA GLY A 549 23.87 -0.44 15.55
C GLY A 549 22.65 -0.87 16.37
N LYS A 550 21.57 -0.07 16.30
CA LYS A 550 20.28 -0.38 16.95
C LYS A 550 19.08 0.01 16.09
N GLY A 551 17.97 -0.70 16.27
CA GLY A 551 16.63 -0.28 15.83
C GLY A 551 15.76 -0.01 17.05
N LEU A 552 15.08 1.14 17.08
CA LEU A 552 14.22 1.58 18.18
C LEU A 552 12.77 1.57 17.70
N LEU A 553 12.01 0.52 18.06
CA LEU A 553 10.57 0.49 17.81
C LEU A 553 9.91 1.51 18.73
N LYS A 554 9.29 2.53 18.14
CA LYS A 554 8.59 3.60 18.85
C LYS A 554 7.10 3.51 18.62
N ALA A 555 6.35 4.00 19.60
CA ALA A 555 4.90 4.12 19.54
C ALA A 555 4.43 5.48 20.09
N CYS A 556 3.29 5.95 19.60
CA CYS A 556 2.49 6.99 20.23
C CYS A 556 0.99 6.74 19.98
N ALA A 557 0.14 7.26 20.86
CA ALA A 557 -1.31 7.26 20.69
C ALA A 557 -1.73 8.46 19.83
N MET A 558 -2.66 8.25 18.89
CA MET A 558 -3.08 9.27 17.93
C MET A 558 -4.59 9.38 17.76
N TYR A 559 -5.03 10.60 17.47
CA TYR A 559 -6.32 10.93 16.88
C TYR A 559 -6.21 10.67 15.37
N LEU A 560 -7.04 9.76 14.85
CA LEU A 560 -7.05 9.28 13.46
C LEU A 560 -8.50 8.98 13.00
N PRO A 561 -9.45 9.94 13.11
CA PRO A 561 -10.89 9.68 12.93
C PRO A 561 -11.23 9.15 11.54
N ASP A 562 -10.61 9.66 10.48
CA ASP A 562 -10.95 9.29 9.11
C ASP A 562 -10.46 7.88 8.77
N LEU A 563 -9.20 7.56 9.11
CA LEU A 563 -8.67 6.20 9.00
C LEU A 563 -9.45 5.20 9.89
N TRP A 564 -9.87 5.60 11.09
CA TRP A 564 -10.72 4.74 11.92
C TRP A 564 -12.10 4.51 11.30
N ARG A 565 -12.77 5.56 10.77
CA ARG A 565 -14.05 5.43 10.05
C ARG A 565 -13.97 4.51 8.83
N SER A 566 -12.87 4.54 8.07
CA SER A 566 -12.70 3.62 6.92
C SER A 566 -12.59 2.14 7.32
N ARG A 567 -12.26 1.86 8.58
CA ARG A 567 -12.00 0.51 9.11
C ARG A 567 -12.95 0.11 10.24
N CYS A 568 -13.88 0.97 10.67
CA CYS A 568 -14.79 0.66 11.74
C CYS A 568 -15.80 -0.42 11.30
N SER A 569 -16.24 -1.22 12.27
CA SER A 569 -17.17 -2.30 12.05
C SER A 569 -18.56 -1.81 11.61
N LEU A 570 -19.12 -2.54 10.66
CA LEU A 570 -20.42 -2.26 10.07
C LEU A 570 -21.50 -2.99 10.86
N LYS A 571 -22.68 -2.39 10.94
CA LYS A 571 -23.91 -3.10 11.35
C LYS A 571 -24.90 -3.14 10.19
N GLU A 572 -25.39 -1.98 9.79
CA GLU A 572 -26.32 -1.80 8.68
C GLU A 572 -25.74 -0.79 7.69
N VAL A 573 -25.70 -1.13 6.40
CA VAL A 573 -25.28 -0.24 5.30
C VAL A 573 -26.50 0.06 4.45
N GLU A 574 -26.92 1.33 4.41
CA GLU A 574 -28.16 1.81 3.75
C GLU A 574 -29.41 0.94 4.02
N GLY A 575 -29.50 0.35 5.21
CA GLY A 575 -30.60 -0.49 5.67
C GLY A 575 -30.43 -2.02 5.47
N PHE A 576 -29.23 -2.49 5.12
CA PHE A 576 -28.92 -3.92 4.95
C PHE A 576 -27.88 -4.39 5.98
N ASP A 577 -28.14 -5.50 6.69
CA ASP A 577 -27.19 -6.11 7.64
C ASP A 577 -25.90 -6.51 6.92
N HIS A 578 -24.79 -5.91 7.34
CA HIS A 578 -23.44 -6.21 6.87
C HIS A 578 -22.52 -6.66 8.02
N SER A 579 -23.03 -6.85 9.24
CA SER A 579 -22.25 -7.20 10.43
C SER A 579 -21.31 -8.40 10.24
N MET A 580 -21.73 -9.36 9.41
CA MET A 580 -20.95 -10.57 9.14
C MET A 580 -19.70 -10.34 8.25
N VAL A 581 -19.57 -9.18 7.58
CA VAL A 581 -18.36 -8.87 6.81
C VAL A 581 -17.18 -8.48 7.69
N ASN A 582 -17.43 -7.96 8.90
CA ASN A 582 -16.41 -7.40 9.81
C ASN A 582 -15.27 -8.39 10.07
N THR A 583 -15.60 -9.61 10.49
CA THR A 583 -14.64 -10.71 10.70
C THR A 583 -13.92 -11.12 9.42
N THR A 584 -14.54 -10.97 8.24
CA THR A 584 -13.93 -11.37 6.97
C THR A 584 -13.00 -10.30 6.39
N LEU A 585 -13.31 -9.02 6.63
CA LEU A 585 -12.59 -7.86 6.11
C LEU A 585 -11.71 -7.16 7.16
N GLY A 586 -11.52 -7.77 8.34
CA GLY A 586 -10.63 -7.27 9.39
C GLY A 586 -11.02 -5.90 9.96
N ALA A 587 -12.31 -5.68 10.19
CA ALA A 587 -12.82 -4.41 10.71
C ALA A 587 -12.52 -4.23 12.20
N CYS A 588 -12.01 -3.06 12.59
CA CYS A 588 -11.79 -2.74 14.00
C CYS A 588 -13.12 -2.31 14.66
N GLY A 589 -13.35 -2.78 15.88
CA GLY A 589 -14.45 -2.33 16.73
C GLY A 589 -15.64 -3.26 16.80
N ASP A 590 -16.32 -3.25 17.97
CA ASP A 590 -17.46 -4.11 18.33
C ASP A 590 -17.30 -5.61 17.96
N LEU A 591 -16.06 -6.08 17.78
CA LEU A 591 -15.72 -7.48 17.56
C LEU A 591 -15.77 -8.27 18.89
N PRO A 592 -16.08 -9.57 18.85
CA PRO A 592 -15.88 -10.46 20.00
C PRO A 592 -14.41 -10.50 20.44
N ASN A 593 -14.17 -10.53 21.76
CA ASN A 593 -12.87 -10.38 22.43
C ASN A 593 -11.86 -11.55 22.21
N SER A 594 -11.61 -11.97 20.97
CA SER A 594 -10.75 -13.13 20.66
C SER A 594 -9.97 -13.04 19.35
N GLU A 595 -9.92 -11.88 18.69
CA GLU A 595 -9.15 -11.68 17.46
C GLU A 595 -8.21 -10.48 17.61
N ASP A 596 -6.92 -10.67 17.32
CA ASP A 596 -5.94 -9.58 17.31
C ASP A 596 -6.10 -8.76 16.01
N ASP A 597 -6.60 -7.53 16.13
CA ASP A 597 -6.75 -6.61 14.99
C ASP A 597 -5.42 -6.44 14.22
N PRO A 598 -5.43 -6.43 12.87
CA PRO A 598 -4.21 -6.35 12.07
C PRO A 598 -3.51 -5.00 12.20
N PHE A 599 -2.18 -5.00 12.06
CA PHE A 599 -1.43 -3.76 11.83
C PHE A 599 -1.49 -3.37 10.36
N LEU A 600 -1.80 -2.10 10.08
CA LEU A 600 -1.97 -1.61 8.71
C LEU A 600 -0.84 -0.62 8.33
N PRO A 601 -0.15 -0.78 7.18
CA PRO A 601 0.97 0.06 6.78
C PRO A 601 0.52 1.31 5.99
N PHE A 602 0.50 2.46 6.65
CA PHE A 602 0.01 3.74 6.11
C PHE A 602 1.06 4.86 6.14
N PHE A 603 0.98 5.79 5.19
CA PHE A 603 1.61 7.10 5.31
C PHE A 603 0.71 7.98 6.18
N ILE A 604 1.06 8.23 7.45
CA ILE A 604 0.17 8.93 8.39
C ILE A 604 -0.24 10.32 7.90
N TRP A 605 0.66 11.03 7.21
CA TRP A 605 0.38 12.34 6.62
C TRP A 605 -0.70 12.34 5.52
N GLN A 606 -1.13 11.16 5.02
CA GLN A 606 -2.26 11.01 4.08
C GLN A 606 -3.59 10.60 4.76
N CYS A 607 -3.59 10.25 6.05
CA CYS A 607 -4.70 9.59 6.74
C CYS A 607 -5.86 10.52 7.19
N GLY A 608 -6.11 11.60 6.44
CA GLY A 608 -7.13 12.60 6.77
C GLY A 608 -6.70 13.49 7.95
N GLU A 609 -7.63 13.78 8.86
CA GLU A 609 -7.29 14.48 10.10
C GLU A 609 -6.42 13.60 11.01
N THR A 610 -5.25 14.11 11.43
CA THR A 610 -4.33 13.39 12.33
C THR A 610 -3.77 14.30 13.43
N LYS A 611 -3.57 13.75 14.63
CA LYS A 611 -2.92 14.46 15.75
C LYS A 611 -2.31 13.46 16.75
N ILE A 612 -1.09 13.75 17.23
CA ILE A 612 -0.45 12.99 18.32
C ILE A 612 -1.05 13.41 19.67
N LEU A 613 -1.47 12.43 20.49
CA LEU A 613 -2.09 12.68 21.80
C LEU A 613 -1.16 12.36 22.98
N SER A 614 -0.12 11.54 22.76
CA SER A 614 0.80 11.10 23.81
C SER A 614 2.23 11.61 23.66
N GLU A 615 3.08 11.27 24.62
CA GLU A 615 4.51 11.19 24.37
C GLU A 615 4.86 10.07 23.38
N ILE A 616 6.04 10.21 22.75
CA ILE A 616 6.62 9.20 21.85
C ILE A 616 7.55 8.34 22.69
N THR A 617 7.25 7.04 22.81
CA THR A 617 7.96 6.10 23.67
C THR A 617 8.61 5.00 22.84
N THR A 618 9.87 4.68 23.11
CA THR A 618 10.52 3.46 22.58
C THR A 618 9.97 2.25 23.35
N ILE A 619 9.29 1.33 22.65
CA ILE A 619 8.66 0.14 23.23
C ILE A 619 9.51 -1.13 23.09
N LEU A 620 10.36 -1.22 22.07
CA LEU A 620 11.39 -2.28 21.93
C LEU A 620 12.70 -1.68 21.40
N GLU A 621 13.82 -2.20 21.90
CA GLU A 621 15.16 -1.95 21.37
C GLU A 621 15.74 -3.23 20.77
N PHE A 622 16.11 -3.18 19.49
CA PHE A 622 16.81 -4.23 18.76
C PHE A 622 18.29 -3.88 18.68
N ASP A 623 19.12 -4.59 19.44
CA ASP A 623 20.57 -4.41 19.48
C ASP A 623 21.26 -5.29 18.45
N PHE A 624 21.65 -4.71 17.31
CA PHE A 624 22.26 -5.44 16.21
C PHE A 624 23.73 -5.80 16.45
N SER A 625 24.34 -5.39 17.57
CA SER A 625 25.62 -5.99 17.99
C SER A 625 25.47 -7.50 18.29
N LYS A 626 24.24 -7.96 18.63
CA LYS A 626 23.95 -9.33 19.04
C LYS A 626 23.04 -10.06 18.04
N PRO A 627 23.02 -11.41 18.02
CA PRO A 627 22.00 -12.17 17.31
C PRO A 627 20.60 -11.80 17.83
N MET A 628 19.63 -11.60 16.94
CA MET A 628 18.24 -11.38 17.34
C MET A 628 17.65 -12.62 18.02
N SER A 629 17.05 -12.42 19.19
CA SER A 629 16.24 -13.38 19.95
C SER A 629 14.80 -12.89 20.04
N LEU A 630 13.90 -13.70 20.61
CA LEU A 630 12.58 -13.22 21.04
C LEU A 630 12.75 -11.96 21.91
N CYS A 631 11.96 -10.92 21.64
CA CYS A 631 12.04 -9.64 22.34
C CYS A 631 10.67 -9.21 22.84
N SER A 632 10.49 -9.18 24.16
CA SER A 632 9.38 -8.49 24.81
C SER A 632 9.86 -7.20 25.48
N GLY A 633 8.92 -6.31 25.83
CA GLY A 633 9.19 -4.99 26.40
C GLY A 633 10.23 -5.01 27.52
N LYS A 634 11.12 -4.01 27.53
CA LYS A 634 12.14 -3.80 28.57
C LYS A 634 12.04 -2.38 29.13
N ALA A 635 11.86 -2.27 30.44
CA ALA A 635 12.19 -1.05 31.19
C ALA A 635 13.50 -1.27 31.94
N GLU A 636 14.47 -0.35 31.82
CA GLU A 636 15.55 -0.25 32.80
C GLU A 636 14.98 0.36 34.09
N VAL A 637 14.45 -0.49 34.97
CA VAL A 637 14.18 -0.09 36.35
C VAL A 637 15.53 0.10 37.04
N LEU A 638 16.07 1.32 36.94
CA LEU A 638 17.31 1.75 37.58
C LEU A 638 17.05 1.86 39.09
N CYS A 639 17.03 0.69 39.74
CA CYS A 639 16.46 0.50 41.07
C CYS A 639 17.46 0.95 42.14
N VAL A 640 17.51 2.26 42.37
CA VAL A 640 18.28 2.89 43.45
C VAL A 640 17.62 2.52 44.79
N ILE A 641 17.98 1.34 45.33
CA ILE A 641 17.54 0.87 46.67
C ILE A 641 18.64 1.09 47.72
N PRO A 642 18.70 2.28 48.35
CA PRO A 642 19.33 2.45 49.66
C PRO A 642 18.29 2.83 50.74
N ALA A 643 17.09 2.23 50.72
CA ALA A 643 16.05 2.45 51.73
C ALA A 643 15.51 1.15 52.34
N VAL A 644 14.94 0.25 51.53
CA VAL A 644 14.16 -0.92 52.01
C VAL A 644 15.00 -1.96 52.75
N ILE A 645 16.28 -2.14 52.38
CA ILE A 645 17.18 -3.16 52.96
C ILE A 645 17.43 -2.96 54.47
N ASN A 646 17.25 -1.75 55.00
CA ASN A 646 17.41 -1.49 56.44
C ASN A 646 16.13 -1.74 57.26
N LEU A 647 14.93 -1.81 56.65
CA LEU A 647 13.70 -2.12 57.38
C LEU A 647 13.48 -3.62 57.60
N LEU A 648 14.11 -4.48 56.80
CA LEU A 648 13.88 -5.94 56.82
C LEU A 648 14.98 -6.76 57.51
N LYS A 649 16.02 -6.12 58.08
CA LYS A 649 17.08 -6.79 58.86
C LYS A 649 16.66 -7.28 60.26
N GLY A 650 15.35 -7.42 60.51
CA GLY A 650 14.81 -7.46 61.87
C GLY A 650 13.53 -8.26 62.08
N LYS A 651 13.29 -9.38 61.37
CA LYS A 651 12.49 -10.57 61.77
C LYS A 651 12.16 -11.46 60.55
N ILE A 652 11.84 -12.73 60.83
CA ILE A 652 11.40 -13.80 59.89
C ILE A 652 12.53 -14.37 59.02
N GLY A 653 12.53 -15.70 58.86
CA GLY A 653 13.59 -16.47 58.20
C GLY A 653 13.36 -16.75 56.71
N ALA A 654 14.23 -17.59 56.13
CA ALA A 654 14.31 -17.84 54.69
C ALA A 654 12.99 -18.31 54.05
N VAL A 655 12.48 -17.53 53.10
CA VAL A 655 11.34 -17.89 52.24
C VAL A 655 11.84 -18.75 51.09
N ARG A 656 11.50 -20.05 51.11
CA ARG A 656 11.79 -20.99 50.02
C ARG A 656 10.62 -21.01 49.03
N VAL A 657 10.74 -20.30 47.91
CA VAL A 657 9.75 -20.36 46.83
C VAL A 657 9.80 -21.74 46.17
N VAL A 658 8.65 -22.42 46.08
CA VAL A 658 8.48 -23.71 45.40
C VAL A 658 7.36 -23.58 44.39
N LEU A 659 7.69 -23.71 43.10
CA LEU A 659 6.72 -23.76 42.02
C LEU A 659 6.20 -25.20 41.87
N ARG A 660 4.91 -25.37 41.55
CA ARG A 660 4.30 -26.66 41.21
C ARG A 660 3.63 -26.61 39.85
N SER A 661 3.88 -27.62 39.02
CA SER A 661 3.15 -27.85 37.77
C SER A 661 1.71 -28.34 38.04
N PRO A 662 0.71 -27.96 37.22
CA PRO A 662 -0.64 -28.54 37.29
C PRO A 662 -0.74 -30.02 36.89
N LYS A 663 0.34 -30.63 36.38
CA LYS A 663 0.44 -32.07 36.09
C LYS A 663 1.69 -32.63 36.74
N GLY A 664 1.51 -33.56 37.68
CA GLY A 664 2.59 -34.17 38.46
C GLY A 664 3.36 -35.20 37.65
N ILE A 665 4.51 -34.80 37.12
CA ILE A 665 5.56 -35.67 36.59
C ILE A 665 6.88 -35.09 37.12
N ASP A 666 7.57 -35.82 37.97
CA ASP A 666 8.92 -35.45 38.39
C ASP A 666 9.90 -35.77 37.25
N LEU A 667 10.70 -34.77 36.87
CA LEU A 667 11.79 -34.90 35.90
C LEU A 667 13.09 -34.42 36.57
N GLU A 668 13.89 -35.36 37.07
CA GLU A 668 15.29 -35.10 37.40
C GLU A 668 16.09 -34.93 36.09
N GLY A 669 16.15 -33.69 35.61
CA GLY A 669 16.94 -33.27 34.45
C GLY A 669 17.66 -31.96 34.75
N GLY A 670 18.86 -31.77 34.18
CA GLY A 670 19.71 -30.63 34.50
C GLY A 670 19.11 -29.28 34.08
N LEU A 671 19.38 -28.23 34.88
CA LEU A 671 19.00 -26.87 34.52
C LEU A 671 19.85 -26.35 33.34
N GLU A 672 19.33 -26.50 32.12
CA GLU A 672 19.54 -25.45 31.13
C GLU A 672 18.84 -24.17 31.58
N LYS A 673 19.54 -23.04 31.52
CA LYS A 673 18.97 -21.73 31.87
C LYS A 673 18.15 -21.19 30.70
N SER A 674 16.92 -21.69 30.53
CA SER A 674 15.94 -21.04 29.66
C SER A 674 15.61 -19.64 30.21
N MET A 675 16.04 -18.60 29.48
CA MET A 675 15.69 -17.21 29.79
C MET A 675 14.22 -16.95 29.46
N VAL A 676 13.34 -17.16 30.43
CA VAL A 676 11.94 -16.72 30.36
C VAL A 676 11.94 -15.19 30.41
N THR A 677 11.84 -14.56 29.24
CA THR A 677 11.81 -13.10 29.11
C THR A 677 10.38 -12.63 29.36
N LEU A 678 10.07 -12.35 30.64
CA LEU A 678 8.79 -11.78 31.04
C LEU A 678 8.56 -10.46 30.29
N PRO A 679 7.37 -10.24 29.70
CA PRO A 679 7.07 -8.97 29.05
C PRO A 679 6.98 -7.85 30.09
N THR A 680 7.79 -6.80 29.92
CA THR A 680 7.66 -5.60 30.75
C THR A 680 6.60 -4.69 30.15
N CYS A 681 5.58 -4.36 30.92
CA CYS A 681 4.61 -3.34 30.54
C CYS A 681 5.26 -1.94 30.55
N LEU A 682 4.89 -1.10 29.59
CA LEU A 682 5.41 0.26 29.43
C LEU A 682 4.27 1.28 29.45
N GLN A 683 4.42 2.30 30.29
CA GLN A 683 3.43 3.37 30.44
C GLN A 683 3.68 4.48 29.42
N ILE A 684 2.69 4.78 28.57
CA ILE A 684 2.68 5.95 27.68
C ILE A 684 1.78 7.03 28.28
N LYS A 685 2.30 8.25 28.50
CA LYS A 685 1.51 9.36 29.07
C LYS A 685 0.87 10.21 27.98
N PHE A 686 -0.36 10.64 28.23
CA PHE A 686 -1.06 11.59 27.37
C PHE A 686 -0.57 13.01 27.63
N ARG A 687 -0.38 13.77 26.55
CA ARG A 687 0.05 15.18 26.57
C ARG A 687 -1.08 16.14 26.27
N GLU A 688 -2.08 15.68 25.51
CA GLU A 688 -3.23 16.47 25.11
C GLU A 688 -4.52 15.66 25.29
N SER A 689 -5.59 16.35 25.70
CA SER A 689 -6.91 15.75 25.79
C SER A 689 -7.50 15.53 24.38
N GLY A 690 -8.15 14.40 24.15
CA GLY A 690 -8.77 14.09 22.86
C GLY A 690 -9.25 12.65 22.73
N MET A 691 -9.73 12.30 21.53
CA MET A 691 -10.20 10.95 21.21
C MET A 691 -9.05 10.13 20.60
N CYS A 692 -8.50 9.18 21.35
CA CYS A 692 -7.57 8.19 20.81
C CYS A 692 -8.31 7.25 19.86
N HIS A 693 -7.77 7.03 18.67
CA HIS A 693 -8.33 6.12 17.66
C HIS A 693 -7.39 4.94 17.37
N GLY A 694 -6.14 5.00 17.83
CA GLY A 694 -5.14 3.96 17.59
C GLY A 694 -3.75 4.33 18.07
N PHE A 695 -2.86 3.35 18.02
CA PHE A 695 -1.43 3.53 18.20
C PHE A 695 -0.73 3.49 16.84
N VAL A 696 0.25 4.39 16.66
CA VAL A 696 1.11 4.48 15.47
C VAL A 696 2.52 4.08 15.86
N LEU A 697 3.10 3.15 15.09
CA LEU A 697 4.35 2.45 15.38
C LEU A 697 5.34 2.54 14.21
N TRP A 698 6.62 2.73 14.52
CA TRP A 698 7.70 2.85 13.52
C TRP A 698 9.07 2.50 14.12
N ILE A 699 10.13 2.46 13.29
CA ILE A 699 11.49 2.19 13.76
C ILE A 699 12.42 3.37 13.45
N ASP A 700 12.92 4.03 14.48
CA ASP A 700 14.07 4.92 14.35
C ASP A 700 15.36 4.10 14.39
N TRP A 701 16.30 4.36 13.48
CA TRP A 701 17.53 3.58 13.34
C TRP A 701 18.75 4.36 13.83
N VAL A 702 19.52 3.76 14.72
CA VAL A 702 20.74 4.37 15.28
C VAL A 702 21.92 4.02 14.39
N MET A 703 22.38 4.99 13.61
CA MET A 703 23.35 4.81 12.52
C MET A 703 24.82 4.91 12.97
N ASP A 704 25.12 5.49 14.14
CA ASP A 704 26.47 5.54 14.70
C ASP A 704 26.58 4.84 16.07
N VAL A 705 27.80 4.41 16.43
CA VAL A 705 28.08 3.69 17.68
C VAL A 705 27.84 4.58 18.91
N GLN A 706 27.94 5.90 18.73
CA GLN A 706 27.77 6.90 19.79
C GLN A 706 26.31 7.32 20.04
N GLY A 707 25.37 6.99 19.14
CA GLY A 707 23.95 7.32 19.29
C GLY A 707 23.55 8.75 18.90
N ASN A 708 24.41 9.49 18.18
CA ASN A 708 24.13 10.86 17.74
C ASN A 708 23.41 10.90 16.38
N ALA A 709 23.63 9.90 15.52
CA ALA A 709 23.06 9.83 14.18
C ALA A 709 21.83 8.90 14.20
N VAL A 710 20.64 9.45 14.43
CA VAL A 710 19.39 8.69 14.44
C VAL A 710 18.55 9.02 13.21
N LEU A 711 18.38 8.05 12.32
CA LEU A 711 17.40 8.12 11.24
C LEU A 711 16.00 7.97 11.83
N GLN A 712 15.17 8.99 11.67
CA GLN A 712 13.78 8.98 12.14
C GLN A 712 12.82 8.55 11.03
N THR A 713 11.84 7.69 11.35
CA THR A 713 10.82 7.21 10.39
C THR A 713 9.36 7.43 10.84
N GLY A 714 9.16 8.20 11.92
CA GLY A 714 7.86 8.46 12.55
C GLY A 714 6.87 9.30 11.72
N PRO A 715 5.67 9.55 12.25
CA PRO A 715 4.54 10.13 11.50
C PRO A 715 4.83 11.50 10.84
N ASP A 716 5.77 12.28 11.39
CA ASP A 716 6.23 13.56 10.83
C ASP A 716 7.07 13.41 9.54
N ARG A 717 7.36 12.17 9.10
CA ARG A 717 8.28 11.86 7.99
C ARG A 717 7.52 11.26 6.80
N ARG A 718 7.53 11.97 5.68
CA ARG A 718 6.74 11.59 4.50
C ARG A 718 7.28 10.42 3.68
N HIS A 719 8.57 10.09 3.79
CA HIS A 719 9.24 9.06 2.99
C HIS A 719 9.00 7.61 3.44
N TRP A 720 8.40 7.40 4.62
CA TRP A 720 8.16 6.06 5.18
C TRP A 720 6.70 5.92 5.57
N LYS A 721 6.18 4.70 5.44
CA LYS A 721 4.95 4.28 6.10
C LYS A 721 5.22 3.97 7.56
N GLN A 722 4.21 4.15 8.39
CA GLN A 722 4.13 3.73 9.78
C GLN A 722 3.13 2.56 9.88
N GLY A 723 3.29 1.69 10.88
CA GLY A 723 2.32 0.64 11.19
C GLY A 723 1.25 1.17 12.15
N VAL A 724 -0.03 0.99 11.82
CA VAL A 724 -1.15 1.47 12.63
C VAL A 724 -1.88 0.28 13.27
N LYS A 725 -2.07 0.31 14.59
CA LYS A 725 -3.02 -0.53 15.33
C LYS A 725 -4.17 0.37 15.75
N LEU A 726 -5.30 0.28 15.04
CA LEU A 726 -6.52 1.01 15.43
C LEU A 726 -7.08 0.41 16.73
N LEU A 727 -7.71 1.25 17.55
CA LEU A 727 -8.49 0.76 18.68
C LEU A 727 -9.80 0.17 18.17
N SER A 728 -10.27 -0.89 18.82
CA SER A 728 -11.62 -1.40 18.59
C SER A 728 -12.65 -0.28 18.87
N LYS A 729 -12.56 0.35 20.03
CA LYS A 729 -13.39 1.50 20.40
C LYS A 729 -12.50 2.73 20.64
N PRO A 730 -12.77 3.87 19.98
CA PRO A 730 -12.09 5.13 20.29
C PRO A 730 -12.29 5.53 21.76
N ALA A 731 -11.21 5.96 22.41
CA ALA A 731 -11.17 6.23 23.85
C ALA A 731 -10.86 7.71 24.12
N GLU A 732 -11.60 8.34 25.04
CA GLU A 732 -11.25 9.68 25.52
C GLU A 732 -10.03 9.59 26.45
N VAL A 733 -8.97 10.33 26.12
CA VAL A 733 -7.68 10.29 26.79
C VAL A 733 -7.19 11.69 27.16
N GLY A 734 -6.21 11.79 28.05
CA GLY A 734 -5.60 13.06 28.44
C GLY A 734 -6.49 13.92 29.36
N GLY A 735 -7.42 13.30 30.08
CA GLY A 735 -8.28 13.93 31.08
C GLY A 735 -8.86 12.90 32.04
N GLY A 736 -9.14 13.30 33.28
CA GLY A 736 -9.63 12.39 34.32
C GLY A 736 -8.65 11.24 34.62
N ASP A 737 -9.17 10.02 34.68
CA ASP A 737 -8.41 8.83 35.06
C ASP A 737 -7.38 8.41 33.98
N PHE A 738 -7.68 8.63 32.69
CA PHE A 738 -6.79 8.30 31.56
C PHE A 738 -5.70 9.36 31.33
N SER A 739 -4.83 9.53 32.34
CA SER A 739 -3.59 10.32 32.24
C SER A 739 -2.44 9.56 31.53
N SER A 740 -2.56 8.23 31.44
CA SER A 740 -1.63 7.33 30.74
C SER A 740 -2.32 6.03 30.33
N THR A 741 -1.67 5.26 29.46
CA THR A 741 -2.04 3.90 29.07
C THR A 741 -0.85 2.96 29.30
N GLU A 742 -1.10 1.77 29.86
CA GLU A 742 -0.15 0.66 29.91
C GLU A 742 -0.16 -0.13 28.59
N ILE A 743 1.03 -0.45 28.07
CA ILE A 743 1.24 -1.15 26.79
C ILE A 743 2.23 -2.31 26.95
N GLU A 744 1.82 -3.50 26.47
CA GLU A 744 2.66 -4.69 26.36
C GLU A 744 3.07 -4.90 24.89
N ALA A 745 4.36 -5.04 24.59
CA ALA A 745 4.86 -5.31 23.24
C ALA A 745 5.74 -6.58 23.21
N CYS A 746 5.53 -7.43 22.19
CA CYS A 746 6.32 -8.64 21.96
C CYS A 746 6.57 -8.83 20.46
N PHE A 747 7.83 -8.96 20.05
CA PHE A 747 8.25 -9.20 18.67
C PHE A 747 8.87 -10.59 18.55
N ASP A 748 8.31 -11.41 17.66
CA ASP A 748 8.91 -12.70 17.30
C ASP A 748 9.76 -12.54 16.02
N PRO A 749 11.11 -12.52 16.12
CA PRO A 749 11.97 -12.48 14.95
C PRO A 749 11.87 -13.74 14.10
N ALA A 750 11.28 -14.85 14.57
CA ALA A 750 11.16 -16.08 13.80
C ALA A 750 10.28 -15.92 12.55
N ILE A 751 9.18 -15.16 12.68
CA ILE A 751 8.24 -14.87 11.60
C ILE A 751 8.22 -13.39 11.20
N GLY A 752 8.68 -12.49 12.07
CA GLY A 752 8.74 -11.04 11.83
C GLY A 752 7.51 -10.28 12.33
N ASP A 753 6.68 -10.93 13.14
CA ASP A 753 5.42 -10.38 13.65
C ASP A 753 5.61 -9.67 15.00
N LEU A 754 4.74 -8.69 15.22
CA LEU A 754 4.65 -7.89 16.44
C LEU A 754 3.26 -8.11 17.05
N ALA A 755 3.20 -8.45 18.33
CA ALA A 755 2.00 -8.36 19.15
C ALA A 755 2.07 -7.12 20.04
N LEU A 756 0.93 -6.43 20.18
CA LEU A 756 0.77 -5.23 21.01
C LEU A 756 -0.57 -5.30 21.75
N ARG A 757 -0.54 -5.10 23.06
CA ARG A 757 -1.72 -5.00 23.93
C ARG A 757 -1.70 -3.69 24.69
N HIS A 758 -2.87 -3.21 25.10
CA HIS A 758 -3.05 -1.97 25.83
C HIS A 758 -4.22 -2.06 26.82
N ASP A 759 -4.28 -1.14 27.77
CA ASP A 759 -5.36 -1.01 28.77
C ASP A 759 -6.54 -0.11 28.34
N LEU A 760 -6.45 0.60 27.20
CA LEU A 760 -7.57 1.40 26.67
C LEU A 760 -8.75 0.52 26.24
N SER A 761 -9.94 0.77 26.81
CA SER A 761 -11.23 0.06 26.56
C SER A 761 -12.48 0.95 26.73
#